data_AF-A0AAV2I325-F1
#
_entry.id   AF-A0AAV2I325-F1
#
_cell.length_a   1.000
_cell.length_b   1.000
_cell.length_c   1.000
_cell.angle_alpha   90.00
_cell.angle_beta   90.00
_cell.angle_gamma   90.00
#
_symmetry.space_group_name_H-M   'P 1'
#
loop_
_entity.id
_entity.type
_entity.pdbx_description
1 polymer ?
#
loop_
_entity_poly.entity_id
_entity_poly.type
_entity_poly.pdbx_seq_one_letter_code
_entity_poly.pdbx_strand_id
1 'polypeptide(L)'
;MYLLWYFAPLTILLVQTGAQIQRKDVDSLSDLELLNLKRALRDVTEDTTSKGYAAIAAYHGYPAQCRENGQDVACCRHGSAVFPQWHKLFVVQMEQALREKGLTIGVPYWDWTKPITKLPELFAERTFTDAGEAKLNPWHQGKINLEPVVKQTSRDLDERLFEKDLSKDTRSKLFEQVLNALEYPNYCQFEVQFEIAHNAIHYLVGGKQLYSMSLLEFAAYDPIFFSYHSNVDRIYAVYEALYGPEGRAPGYECEQNCEVCDVKGFQENLEPFNRATNPFPITREHSTALSASNRTVFGYEYDSLSLGGLNVDNIKQVLKERRSKDRAFASFRLYGIKMSANIKVMVCSPSTVQRQGRTCEFAGEFFILGGSIEMSWAFTRPYFHEITDTVLKMGLRLTDNYHVYAEVYNIFGIRIPDDVLPAPSVAYRPGDDRPDAPTARKPDENTQGRGLATFRKDIDRLTDEEVDRLRKAMETVQQKPRPYSYQDIAEMHGDPAKCPNPKANERYSCCVHGMPNFPHWHRLYVIQLEDALRIEGQSIGVPYWDWTKPGTLIPEVARNKTYFDPKTSTARSNPFFDAEIQFLNMSMRSSRDVLEDLTQVPQLTGNTELMDAVLLALEQDNFCDFEIQFEVAHNLIHGLVGGNSSYSMSTLAYSAFDPIFFLHHSFVDKIWSVWTSLQQLRGKPYKAHCAQSYIYDPLKPFAFSPPYNPNERTSAASVPTNIYDHEVNLGYKYDTLDFAGMSLEELEIYLNKNLIGKPRVFVGILLLGIRKSAVANIYITKPGSEKKKAGRLMLLGGPAEMPWRFDRLYRLDITKTINELGLKWDDSYDVTMEMNEFDGTPVDISVFPKLEVIYKAPGRESSRANA
;
A
#
# COMPACT_ATOMS: atom_id res chain seq x y z
N MET A 1 28.90 75.54 2.10
CA MET A 1 29.67 75.12 0.91
C MET A 1 29.29 73.67 0.63
N TYR A 2 28.56 73.45 -0.46
CA TYR A 2 28.09 72.18 -1.09
C TYR A 2 27.24 71.20 -0.24
N LEU A 3 25.91 71.04 -0.40
CA LEU A 3 25.08 70.51 -1.51
C LEU A 3 25.44 69.08 -1.95
N LEU A 4 24.58 68.07 -1.63
CA LEU A 4 23.71 67.40 -2.62
C LEU A 4 22.90 66.22 -2.03
N TRP A 5 21.70 66.07 -2.59
CA TRP A 5 20.58 65.19 -2.28
C TRP A 5 20.80 63.69 -2.58
N TYR A 6 20.04 62.81 -1.91
CA TYR A 6 19.18 61.83 -2.59
C TYR A 6 18.00 61.42 -1.68
N PHE A 7 16.79 61.76 -2.13
CA PHE A 7 15.53 61.22 -1.61
C PHE A 7 15.41 59.75 -2.00
N ALA A 8 15.20 58.86 -1.03
CA ALA A 8 14.61 57.55 -1.27
C ALA A 8 13.09 57.66 -1.08
N PRO A 9 12.25 57.15 -2.00
CA PRO A 9 10.81 57.27 -1.89
C PRO A 9 10.28 56.37 -0.78
N LEU A 10 9.34 56.92 -0.02
CA LEU A 10 8.56 56.31 1.05
C LEU A 10 7.61 55.20 0.50
N THR A 11 8.15 54.19 -0.19
CA THR A 11 7.39 53.09 -0.83
C THR A 11 7.87 51.70 -0.41
N ILE A 12 8.59 51.59 0.71
CA ILE A 12 9.01 50.31 1.31
C ILE A 12 8.62 50.27 2.80
N LEU A 13 7.37 50.63 3.12
CA LEU A 13 6.81 50.52 4.47
C LEU A 13 5.28 50.36 4.48
N LEU A 14 4.73 49.69 3.45
CA LEU A 14 3.28 49.41 3.31
C LEU A 14 2.96 48.02 2.75
N VAL A 15 3.86 47.05 2.90
CA VAL A 15 3.58 45.63 2.56
C VAL A 15 3.89 44.77 3.78
N GLN A 16 3.08 44.91 4.83
CA GLN A 16 2.98 43.95 5.94
C GLN A 16 1.86 44.40 6.88
N THR A 17 0.62 44.29 6.42
CA THR A 17 -0.62 44.13 7.22
C THR A 17 -1.80 44.02 6.23
N GLY A 18 -1.70 43.07 5.29
CA GLY A 18 -2.91 42.59 4.63
C GLY A 18 -3.61 41.69 5.64
N ALA A 19 -4.76 42.10 6.18
CA ALA A 19 -5.56 41.23 7.03
C ALA A 19 -5.85 39.93 6.25
N GLN A 20 -5.40 38.79 6.78
CA GLN A 20 -5.72 37.48 6.19
C GLN A 20 -7.23 37.28 6.20
N ILE A 21 -7.73 36.67 5.13
CA ILE A 21 -9.15 36.44 4.97
C ILE A 21 -9.55 35.25 5.82
N GLN A 22 -10.62 35.39 6.60
CA GLN A 22 -11.14 34.29 7.40
C GLN A 22 -12.21 33.51 6.63
N ARG A 23 -12.01 32.20 6.49
CA ARG A 23 -13.07 31.23 6.20
C ARG A 23 -13.73 30.85 7.53
N LYS A 24 -15.04 31.06 7.61
CA LYS A 24 -15.83 30.86 8.83
C LYS A 24 -16.80 29.71 8.69
N ASP A 25 -17.26 29.16 9.81
CA ASP A 25 -18.35 28.18 9.82
C ASP A 25 -19.62 28.84 9.27
N VAL A 26 -20.32 28.16 8.35
CA VAL A 26 -21.61 28.62 7.80
C VAL A 26 -22.61 28.94 8.91
N ASP A 27 -22.62 28.16 10.00
CA ASP A 27 -23.53 28.36 11.12
C ASP A 27 -23.16 29.55 12.03
N SER A 28 -21.97 30.15 11.82
CA SER A 28 -21.47 31.30 12.59
C SER A 28 -21.59 32.64 11.85
N LEU A 29 -22.04 32.63 10.59
CA LEU A 29 -22.15 33.83 9.78
C LEU A 29 -23.24 34.75 10.31
N SER A 30 -22.94 36.05 10.35
CA SER A 30 -23.97 37.08 10.61
C SER A 30 -24.93 37.23 9.42
N ASP A 31 -26.12 37.78 9.67
CA ASP A 31 -27.12 38.03 8.61
C ASP A 31 -26.56 38.89 7.46
N LEU A 32 -25.69 39.84 7.78
CA LEU A 32 -25.03 40.69 6.78
C LEU A 32 -24.02 39.90 5.94
N GLU A 33 -23.20 39.05 6.57
CA GLU A 33 -22.27 38.17 5.87
C GLU A 33 -23.03 37.19 4.96
N LEU A 34 -24.12 36.60 5.46
CA LEU A 34 -24.97 35.68 4.70
C LEU A 34 -25.60 36.39 3.49
N LEU A 35 -26.11 37.61 3.67
CA LEU A 35 -26.67 38.41 2.57
C LEU A 35 -25.61 38.77 1.53
N ASN A 36 -24.41 39.20 1.97
CA ASN A 36 -23.31 39.53 1.07
C ASN A 36 -22.80 38.29 0.31
N LEU A 37 -22.77 37.12 0.96
CA LEU A 37 -22.42 35.85 0.34
C LEU A 37 -23.44 35.42 -0.73
N LYS A 38 -24.74 35.57 -0.45
CA LYS A 38 -25.82 35.30 -1.42
C LYS A 38 -25.74 36.28 -2.61
N ARG A 39 -25.47 37.58 -2.38
CA ARG A 39 -25.28 38.58 -3.44
C ARG A 39 -24.04 38.29 -4.29
N ALA A 40 -22.89 38.04 -3.68
CA ALA A 40 -21.65 37.79 -4.39
C ALA A 40 -21.77 36.56 -5.31
N LEU A 41 -22.32 35.43 -4.81
CA LEU A 41 -22.48 34.25 -5.66
C LEU A 41 -23.50 34.48 -6.80
N ARG A 42 -24.58 35.24 -6.56
CA ARG A 42 -25.51 35.62 -7.64
C ARG A 42 -24.74 36.36 -8.75
N ASP A 43 -23.95 37.35 -8.38
CA ASP A 43 -23.21 38.18 -9.33
C ASP A 43 -22.08 37.38 -10.05
N VAL A 44 -21.49 36.37 -9.40
CA VAL A 44 -20.57 35.41 -10.06
C VAL A 44 -21.33 34.45 -10.99
N THR A 45 -22.57 34.09 -10.67
CA THR A 45 -23.42 33.22 -11.51
C THR A 45 -23.90 33.94 -12.77
N GLU A 46 -24.13 35.25 -12.69
CA GLU A 46 -24.52 36.10 -13.82
C GLU A 46 -23.34 36.50 -14.71
N ASP A 47 -22.10 36.32 -14.24
CA ASP A 47 -20.89 36.59 -15.02
C ASP A 47 -20.69 35.52 -16.10
N THR A 48 -20.65 35.94 -17.37
CA THR A 48 -20.47 35.05 -18.53
C THR A 48 -19.02 34.95 -19.01
N THR A 49 -18.08 35.58 -18.31
CA THR A 49 -16.65 35.52 -18.62
C THR A 49 -16.01 34.26 -18.03
N SER A 50 -14.70 34.08 -18.23
CA SER A 50 -13.94 32.99 -17.59
C SER A 50 -13.90 33.06 -16.05
N LYS A 51 -14.37 34.17 -15.46
CA LYS A 51 -14.50 34.37 -14.01
C LYS A 51 -15.86 33.95 -13.46
N GLY A 52 -16.81 33.61 -14.33
CA GLY A 52 -18.15 33.21 -13.94
C GLY A 52 -18.25 31.81 -13.35
N TYR A 53 -19.32 31.56 -12.60
CA TYR A 53 -19.54 30.29 -11.90
C TYR A 53 -19.48 29.08 -12.85
N ALA A 54 -20.13 29.16 -14.01
CA ALA A 54 -20.16 28.05 -14.96
C ALA A 54 -18.78 27.72 -15.55
N ALA A 55 -17.94 28.74 -15.78
CA ALA A 55 -16.58 28.55 -16.29
C ALA A 55 -15.66 27.94 -15.22
N ILE A 56 -15.83 28.36 -13.96
CA ILE A 56 -15.08 27.80 -12.82
C ILE A 56 -15.54 26.37 -12.53
N ALA A 57 -16.85 26.10 -12.44
CA ALA A 57 -17.38 24.75 -12.20
C ALA A 57 -16.89 23.72 -13.23
N ALA A 58 -16.73 24.15 -14.49
CA ALA A 58 -16.19 23.35 -15.59
C ALA A 58 -14.72 22.92 -15.41
N TYR A 59 -13.99 23.45 -14.43
CA TYR A 59 -12.61 23.01 -14.14
C TYR A 59 -12.56 21.63 -13.50
N HIS A 60 -13.62 21.18 -12.83
CA HIS A 60 -13.62 19.92 -12.09
C HIS A 60 -14.00 18.73 -12.97
N GLY A 61 -15.28 18.65 -13.36
CA GLY A 61 -15.88 17.50 -14.02
C GLY A 61 -16.19 17.77 -15.48
N TYR A 62 -17.48 17.93 -15.78
CA TYR A 62 -17.98 18.23 -17.13
C TYR A 62 -17.88 19.74 -17.45
N PRO A 63 -17.65 20.11 -18.72
CA PRO A 63 -17.14 19.26 -19.79
C PRO A 63 -15.71 18.79 -19.49
N ALA A 64 -15.33 17.62 -20.01
CA ALA A 64 -13.95 17.14 -19.91
C ALA A 64 -13.00 18.15 -20.56
N GLN A 65 -12.03 18.67 -19.80
CA GLN A 65 -11.07 19.67 -20.27
C GLN A 65 -9.64 19.15 -20.29
N CYS A 66 -9.36 17.98 -19.70
CA CYS A 66 -8.02 17.40 -19.60
C CYS A 66 -7.92 16.15 -20.47
N ARG A 67 -6.69 15.63 -20.64
CA ARG A 67 -6.44 14.43 -21.43
C ARG A 67 -5.59 13.42 -20.69
N GLU A 68 -5.98 12.16 -20.79
CA GLU A 68 -5.21 11.01 -20.30
C GLU A 68 -5.25 9.93 -21.38
N ASN A 69 -4.08 9.41 -21.77
CA ASN A 69 -3.95 8.35 -22.79
C ASN A 69 -4.74 8.63 -24.10
N GLY A 70 -4.80 9.90 -24.52
CA GLY A 70 -5.50 10.33 -25.73
C GLY A 70 -7.03 10.46 -25.61
N GLN A 71 -7.60 10.25 -24.42
CA GLN A 71 -9.03 10.44 -24.13
C GLN A 71 -9.25 11.74 -23.35
N ASP A 72 -10.37 12.43 -23.64
CA ASP A 72 -10.78 13.61 -22.87
C ASP A 72 -11.37 13.15 -21.52
N VAL A 73 -10.82 13.69 -20.43
CA VAL A 73 -11.17 13.35 -19.04
C VAL A 73 -11.43 14.62 -18.21
N ALA A 74 -12.13 14.45 -17.08
CA ALA A 74 -12.25 15.45 -16.02
C ALA A 74 -10.86 15.83 -15.50
N CYS A 75 -10.64 17.11 -15.19
CA CYS A 75 -9.33 17.60 -14.73
C CYS A 75 -9.08 17.38 -13.24
N CYS A 76 -10.15 17.19 -12.45
CA CYS A 76 -10.04 16.97 -11.01
C CYS A 76 -9.20 15.72 -10.69
N ARG A 77 -8.29 15.85 -9.73
CA ARG A 77 -7.46 14.74 -9.26
C ARG A 77 -8.19 14.01 -8.13
N HIS A 78 -8.44 12.73 -8.33
CA HIS A 78 -9.04 11.79 -7.39
C HIS A 78 -8.22 10.49 -7.38
N GLY A 79 -8.25 9.75 -6.28
CA GLY A 79 -7.48 8.53 -6.08
C GLY A 79 -5.98 8.76 -6.11
N SER A 80 -5.53 9.95 -5.68
CA SER A 80 -4.18 10.45 -5.94
C SER A 80 -3.70 11.33 -4.80
N ALA A 81 -2.41 11.19 -4.44
CA ALA A 81 -1.77 11.94 -3.39
C ALA A 81 -1.85 13.48 -3.50
N VAL A 82 -2.20 14.01 -4.67
CA VAL A 82 -2.38 15.46 -4.91
C VAL A 82 -3.85 15.93 -4.84
N PHE A 83 -4.78 15.03 -4.50
CA PHE A 83 -6.21 15.31 -4.33
C PHE A 83 -6.47 16.52 -3.41
N PRO A 84 -5.87 16.62 -2.20
CA PRO A 84 -6.13 17.75 -1.31
C PRO A 84 -5.68 19.09 -1.91
N GLN A 85 -4.55 19.11 -2.61
CA GLN A 85 -3.97 20.32 -3.19
C GLN A 85 -4.79 20.82 -4.38
N TRP A 86 -5.28 19.92 -5.23
CA TRP A 86 -6.15 20.27 -6.35
C TRP A 86 -7.46 20.91 -5.86
N HIS A 87 -8.10 20.31 -4.86
CA HIS A 87 -9.37 20.82 -4.32
C HIS A 87 -9.18 22.12 -3.52
N LYS A 88 -8.07 22.28 -2.80
CA LYS A 88 -7.70 23.56 -2.18
C LYS A 88 -7.61 24.69 -3.21
N LEU A 89 -6.87 24.48 -4.31
CA LEU A 89 -6.78 25.46 -5.40
C LEU A 89 -8.15 25.76 -5.99
N PHE A 90 -9.01 24.76 -6.09
CA PHE A 90 -10.34 24.95 -6.64
C PHE A 90 -11.24 25.83 -5.76
N VAL A 91 -11.16 25.67 -4.43
CA VAL A 91 -11.83 26.59 -3.50
C VAL A 91 -11.24 28.00 -3.59
N VAL A 92 -9.91 28.13 -3.69
CA VAL A 92 -9.25 29.44 -3.88
C VAL A 92 -9.69 30.10 -5.20
N GLN A 93 -9.85 29.35 -6.28
CA GLN A 93 -10.33 29.84 -7.58
C GLN A 93 -11.72 30.49 -7.45
N MET A 94 -12.66 29.82 -6.77
CA MET A 94 -13.99 30.36 -6.49
C MET A 94 -13.93 31.56 -5.53
N GLU A 95 -13.06 31.49 -4.52
CA GLU A 95 -12.85 32.58 -3.55
C GLU A 95 -12.41 33.86 -4.24
N GLN A 96 -11.49 33.81 -5.23
CA GLN A 96 -11.09 34.99 -5.99
C GLN A 96 -12.26 35.59 -6.78
N ALA A 97 -13.10 34.76 -7.41
CA ALA A 97 -14.27 35.23 -8.15
C ALA A 97 -15.29 35.93 -7.24
N LEU A 98 -15.58 35.35 -6.07
CA LEU A 98 -16.48 35.95 -5.08
C LEU A 98 -15.93 37.28 -4.53
N ARG A 99 -14.62 37.37 -4.32
CA ARG A 99 -13.97 38.59 -3.85
C ARG A 99 -14.04 39.74 -4.85
N GLU A 100 -13.88 39.46 -6.15
CA GLU A 100 -14.06 40.49 -7.18
C GLU A 100 -15.50 41.05 -7.22
N LYS A 101 -16.48 40.30 -6.69
CA LYS A 101 -17.87 40.76 -6.50
C LYS A 101 -18.16 41.32 -5.10
N GLY A 102 -17.11 41.62 -4.32
CA GLY A 102 -17.21 42.34 -3.05
C GLY A 102 -17.40 41.48 -1.81
N LEU A 103 -17.20 40.16 -1.88
CA LEU A 103 -17.18 39.32 -0.68
C LEU A 103 -15.97 39.67 0.20
N THR A 104 -16.22 39.91 1.49
CA THR A 104 -15.19 40.34 2.47
C THR A 104 -14.68 39.20 3.35
N ILE A 105 -15.37 38.07 3.38
CA ILE A 105 -14.94 36.83 4.04
C ILE A 105 -14.45 35.82 2.98
N GLY A 106 -13.80 34.75 3.45
CA GLY A 106 -13.46 33.62 2.59
C GLY A 106 -14.67 32.74 2.30
N VAL A 107 -14.50 31.74 1.43
CA VAL A 107 -15.55 30.73 1.20
C VAL A 107 -15.83 30.00 2.53
N PRO A 108 -17.04 30.12 3.10
CA PRO A 108 -17.32 29.56 4.42
C PRO A 108 -17.34 28.03 4.35
N TYR A 109 -16.94 27.37 5.43
CA TYR A 109 -16.95 25.91 5.52
C TYR A 109 -18.23 25.42 6.19
N TRP A 110 -18.79 24.32 5.70
CA TRP A 110 -19.86 23.60 6.39
C TRP A 110 -19.25 22.46 7.22
N ASP A 111 -19.29 22.58 8.55
CA ASP A 111 -18.71 21.56 9.44
C ASP A 111 -19.59 20.31 9.55
N TRP A 112 -19.50 19.45 8.53
CA TRP A 112 -20.19 18.15 8.46
C TRP A 112 -19.62 17.08 9.42
N THR A 113 -18.57 17.39 10.19
CA THR A 113 -18.13 16.51 11.28
C THR A 113 -19.06 16.62 12.50
N LYS A 114 -19.79 17.75 12.62
CA LYS A 114 -20.86 17.88 13.61
C LYS A 114 -22.08 17.06 13.15
N PRO A 115 -22.88 16.52 14.10
CA PRO A 115 -24.12 15.85 13.74
C PRO A 115 -25.08 16.76 12.96
N ILE A 116 -25.57 16.25 11.84
CA ILE A 116 -26.44 17.01 10.92
C ILE A 116 -27.90 16.64 11.20
N THR A 117 -28.72 17.62 11.56
CA THR A 117 -30.18 17.42 11.75
C THR A 117 -31.00 18.00 10.61
N LYS A 118 -30.49 19.05 9.97
CA LYS A 118 -31.00 19.68 8.75
C LYS A 118 -29.82 20.27 7.98
N LEU A 119 -30.00 20.53 6.68
CA LEU A 119 -29.03 21.35 5.96
C LEU A 119 -29.02 22.78 6.51
N PRO A 120 -27.85 23.46 6.54
CA PRO A 120 -27.78 24.88 6.81
C PRO A 120 -28.73 25.70 5.92
N GLU A 121 -29.31 26.76 6.46
CA GLU A 121 -30.33 27.57 5.78
C GLU A 121 -29.81 28.19 4.48
N LEU A 122 -28.51 28.50 4.42
CA LEU A 122 -27.82 28.91 3.21
C LEU A 122 -28.07 27.97 2.03
N PHE A 123 -28.15 26.67 2.26
CA PHE A 123 -28.31 25.65 1.22
C PHE A 123 -29.77 25.18 1.08
N ALA A 124 -30.55 25.25 2.15
CA ALA A 124 -31.93 24.75 2.19
C ALA A 124 -32.94 25.74 1.57
N GLU A 125 -32.76 27.04 1.76
CA GLU A 125 -33.71 28.05 1.31
C GLU A 125 -33.69 28.25 -0.21
N ARG A 126 -34.86 28.20 -0.86
CA ARG A 126 -34.99 28.47 -2.31
C ARG A 126 -34.85 29.94 -2.68
N THR A 127 -35.24 30.82 -1.76
CA THR A 127 -35.30 32.27 -1.99
C THR A 127 -34.80 33.01 -0.77
N PHE A 128 -34.28 34.21 -0.96
CA PHE A 128 -33.91 35.13 0.11
C PHE A 128 -34.42 36.54 -0.20
N THR A 129 -34.59 37.36 0.83
CA THR A 129 -35.01 38.76 0.66
C THR A 129 -33.80 39.68 0.53
N ASP A 130 -33.78 40.49 -0.53
CA ASP A 130 -32.74 41.47 -0.81
C ASP A 130 -33.39 42.80 -1.17
N ALA A 131 -33.16 43.84 -0.36
CA ALA A 131 -33.77 45.17 -0.52
C ALA A 131 -35.32 45.14 -0.64
N GLY A 132 -35.97 44.20 0.06
CA GLY A 132 -37.43 44.04 0.07
C GLY A 132 -37.99 43.15 -1.04
N GLU A 133 -37.15 42.65 -1.95
CA GLU A 133 -37.57 41.75 -3.03
C GLU A 133 -37.14 40.31 -2.76
N ALA A 134 -38.00 39.34 -3.09
CA ALA A 134 -37.66 37.92 -3.03
C ALA A 134 -36.83 37.54 -4.27
N LYS A 135 -35.61 37.06 -4.04
CA LYS A 135 -34.69 36.59 -5.09
C LYS A 135 -34.39 35.11 -4.91
N LEU A 136 -34.08 34.42 -6.01
CA LEU A 136 -33.61 33.03 -5.95
C LEU A 136 -32.28 32.96 -5.21
N ASN A 137 -32.16 32.00 -4.30
CA ASN A 137 -30.92 31.76 -3.58
C ASN A 137 -29.92 31.00 -4.46
N PRO A 138 -28.79 31.62 -4.87
CA PRO A 138 -27.82 30.97 -5.74
C PRO A 138 -27.07 29.82 -5.06
N TRP A 139 -27.17 29.67 -3.73
CA TRP A 139 -26.57 28.55 -2.97
C TRP A 139 -27.47 27.31 -2.87
N HIS A 140 -28.74 27.42 -3.29
CA HIS A 140 -29.69 26.31 -3.24
C HIS A 140 -29.45 25.27 -4.33
N GLN A 141 -29.13 25.73 -5.54
CA GLN A 141 -29.00 24.93 -6.73
C GLN A 141 -28.18 25.69 -7.78
N GLY A 142 -27.42 24.96 -8.61
CA GLY A 142 -26.69 25.54 -9.73
C GLY A 142 -27.30 25.22 -11.09
N LYS A 143 -26.74 25.81 -12.14
CA LYS A 143 -27.14 25.59 -13.54
C LYS A 143 -26.00 24.91 -14.30
N ILE A 144 -26.37 23.94 -15.15
CA ILE A 144 -25.46 23.20 -16.02
C ILE A 144 -25.88 23.43 -17.47
N ASN A 145 -24.96 23.91 -18.29
CA ASN A 145 -25.19 24.15 -19.71
C ASN A 145 -24.81 22.89 -20.51
N LEU A 146 -25.81 22.10 -20.91
CA LEU A 146 -25.67 20.88 -21.73
C LEU A 146 -26.33 21.14 -23.08
N GLU A 147 -25.69 21.93 -23.95
CA GLU A 147 -26.31 22.40 -25.21
C GLU A 147 -27.04 21.28 -25.97
N PRO A 148 -28.31 21.49 -26.39
CA PRO A 148 -29.09 22.74 -26.33
C PRO A 148 -29.91 22.93 -25.03
N VAL A 149 -29.70 22.13 -24.00
CA VAL A 149 -30.51 22.08 -22.78
C VAL A 149 -29.76 22.64 -21.57
N VAL A 150 -30.40 23.53 -20.81
CA VAL A 150 -29.91 23.92 -19.48
C VAL A 150 -30.56 23.00 -18.45
N LYS A 151 -29.74 22.34 -17.63
CA LYS A 151 -30.18 21.55 -16.47
C LYS A 151 -29.90 22.32 -15.18
N GLN A 152 -30.57 21.93 -14.10
CA GLN A 152 -30.30 22.44 -12.77
C GLN A 152 -29.77 21.30 -11.91
N THR A 153 -28.88 21.60 -10.98
CA THR A 153 -28.49 20.60 -9.99
C THR A 153 -29.67 20.35 -9.05
N SER A 154 -29.77 19.12 -8.56
CA SER A 154 -30.76 18.75 -7.55
C SER A 154 -30.11 17.84 -6.52
N ARG A 155 -30.48 18.03 -5.26
CA ARG A 155 -30.00 17.22 -4.13
C ARG A 155 -31.12 16.28 -3.70
N ASP A 156 -30.83 14.99 -3.62
CA ASP A 156 -31.73 13.97 -3.07
C ASP A 156 -31.10 13.45 -1.78
N LEU A 157 -31.32 14.20 -0.70
CA LEU A 157 -30.62 13.98 0.57
C LEU A 157 -30.95 12.61 1.13
N ASP A 158 -29.93 11.79 1.26
CA ASP A 158 -30.05 10.46 1.84
C ASP A 158 -30.30 10.58 3.36
N GLU A 159 -31.25 9.80 3.89
CA GLU A 159 -31.57 9.84 5.33
C GLU A 159 -30.37 9.51 6.22
N ARG A 160 -29.38 8.77 5.72
CA ARG A 160 -28.15 8.43 6.44
C ARG A 160 -27.27 9.66 6.73
N LEU A 161 -27.46 10.77 6.01
CA LEU A 161 -26.82 12.05 6.32
C LEU A 161 -27.27 12.59 7.69
N PHE A 162 -28.51 12.29 8.08
CA PHE A 162 -29.12 12.82 9.29
C PHE A 162 -29.10 11.77 10.40
N GLU A 163 -28.08 11.82 11.25
CA GLU A 163 -27.94 10.89 12.35
C GLU A 163 -28.97 11.19 13.45
N LYS A 164 -30.02 10.35 13.54
CA LYS A 164 -31.18 10.57 14.42
C LYS A 164 -30.98 10.16 15.89
N ASP A 165 -29.88 9.45 16.23
CA ASP A 165 -29.70 8.85 17.55
C ASP A 165 -28.26 8.93 18.06
N LEU A 166 -27.89 10.09 18.63
CA LEU A 166 -26.61 10.31 19.33
C LEU A 166 -26.68 9.93 20.81
N SER A 167 -27.75 9.25 21.26
CA SER A 167 -27.98 8.99 22.70
C SER A 167 -26.95 8.04 23.32
N LYS A 168 -26.18 7.32 22.49
CA LYS A 168 -25.13 6.38 22.91
C LYS A 168 -23.72 6.78 22.50
N ASP A 169 -23.57 7.61 21.48
CA ASP A 169 -22.27 7.97 20.91
C ASP A 169 -22.18 9.49 20.78
N THR A 170 -21.12 10.05 21.36
CA THR A 170 -20.92 11.52 21.39
C THR A 170 -20.44 12.09 20.06
N ARG A 171 -20.09 11.23 19.08
CA ARG A 171 -19.47 11.62 17.80
C ARG A 171 -20.26 11.06 16.61
N SER A 172 -20.26 11.81 15.51
CA SER A 172 -20.91 11.36 14.28
C SER A 172 -20.09 10.30 13.55
N LYS A 173 -20.74 9.46 12.73
CA LYS A 173 -20.03 8.45 11.91
C LYS A 173 -19.11 9.12 10.89
N LEU A 174 -19.52 10.25 10.34
CA LEU A 174 -18.70 11.07 9.45
C LEU A 174 -17.43 11.56 10.17
N PHE A 175 -17.56 11.99 11.43
CA PHE A 175 -16.40 12.40 12.21
C PHE A 175 -15.49 11.23 12.58
N GLU A 176 -16.04 10.04 12.88
CA GLU A 176 -15.24 8.83 13.11
C GLU A 176 -14.41 8.44 11.87
N GLN A 177 -14.94 8.61 10.65
CA GLN A 177 -14.15 8.43 9.42
C GLN A 177 -13.00 9.43 9.30
N VAL A 178 -13.24 10.70 9.66
CA VAL A 178 -12.20 11.74 9.68
C VAL A 178 -11.14 11.45 10.76
N LEU A 179 -11.55 11.02 11.95
CA LEU A 179 -10.62 10.62 13.01
C LEU A 179 -9.77 9.43 12.59
N ASN A 180 -10.37 8.44 11.89
CA ASN A 180 -9.63 7.33 11.30
C ASN A 180 -8.58 7.80 10.29
N ALA A 181 -8.87 8.81 9.47
CA ALA A 181 -7.87 9.40 8.57
C ALA A 181 -6.76 10.13 9.35
N LEU A 182 -7.13 11.03 10.27
CA LEU A 182 -6.19 11.83 11.06
C LEU A 182 -5.28 11.00 11.97
N GLU A 183 -5.60 9.74 12.20
CA GLU A 183 -4.79 8.85 13.03
C GLU A 183 -3.46 8.45 12.38
N TYR A 184 -3.35 8.52 11.05
CA TYR A 184 -2.13 8.18 10.33
C TYR A 184 -1.20 9.39 10.21
N PRO A 185 0.02 9.34 10.79
CA PRO A 185 1.00 10.41 10.65
C PRO A 185 1.72 10.43 9.29
N ASN A 186 1.59 9.35 8.51
CA ASN A 186 2.11 9.29 7.14
C ASN A 186 1.05 9.86 6.19
N TYR A 187 1.41 10.94 5.49
CA TYR A 187 0.51 11.64 4.58
C TYR A 187 -0.12 10.73 3.53
N CYS A 188 0.67 9.81 2.98
CA CYS A 188 0.23 8.92 1.91
C CYS A 188 -0.87 7.95 2.37
N GLN A 189 -0.85 7.54 3.64
CA GLN A 189 -1.91 6.71 4.22
C GLN A 189 -3.09 7.54 4.74
N PHE A 190 -2.83 8.75 5.23
CA PHE A 190 -3.86 9.73 5.59
C PHE A 190 -4.75 10.05 4.39
N GLU A 191 -4.14 10.33 3.23
CA GLU A 191 -4.84 10.78 2.02
C GLU A 191 -5.87 9.74 1.54
N VAL A 192 -5.51 8.46 1.46
CA VAL A 192 -6.45 7.37 1.10
C VAL A 192 -7.69 7.36 1.99
N GLN A 193 -7.49 7.50 3.30
CA GLN A 193 -8.58 7.48 4.28
C GLN A 193 -9.42 8.76 4.21
N PHE A 194 -8.73 9.88 4.00
CA PHE A 194 -9.29 11.21 3.94
C PHE A 194 -10.17 11.40 2.70
N GLU A 195 -9.73 10.96 1.53
CA GLU A 195 -10.52 11.02 0.29
C GLU A 195 -11.80 10.15 0.40
N ILE A 196 -11.71 8.96 0.98
CA ILE A 196 -12.89 8.11 1.19
C ILE A 196 -13.86 8.72 2.22
N ALA A 197 -13.36 9.33 3.29
CA ALA A 197 -14.21 10.06 4.24
C ALA A 197 -14.91 11.25 3.57
N HIS A 198 -14.23 11.93 2.66
CA HIS A 198 -14.79 12.99 1.82
C HIS A 198 -15.98 12.46 0.99
N ASN A 199 -15.81 11.34 0.29
CA ASN A 199 -16.82 10.81 -0.65
C ASN A 199 -18.22 10.61 -0.06
N ALA A 200 -18.32 10.42 1.26
CA ALA A 200 -19.61 10.29 1.94
C ALA A 200 -20.54 11.48 1.70
N ILE A 201 -20.07 12.72 1.77
CA ILE A 201 -20.93 13.89 1.57
C ILE A 201 -21.38 13.99 0.12
N HIS A 202 -20.50 13.71 -0.83
CA HIS A 202 -20.86 13.67 -2.26
C HIS A 202 -22.02 12.71 -2.52
N TYR A 203 -21.89 11.48 -2.02
CA TYR A 203 -22.91 10.45 -2.21
C TYR A 203 -24.21 10.78 -1.48
N LEU A 204 -24.14 11.14 -0.19
CA LEU A 204 -25.31 11.34 0.66
C LEU A 204 -26.09 12.63 0.35
N VAL A 205 -25.43 13.69 -0.12
CA VAL A 205 -26.11 14.93 -0.53
C VAL A 205 -26.68 14.81 -1.94
N GLY A 206 -25.95 14.16 -2.86
CA GLY A 206 -26.39 14.02 -4.24
C GLY A 206 -27.52 13.01 -4.41
N GLY A 207 -27.43 11.89 -3.70
CA GLY A 207 -28.41 10.80 -3.77
C GLY A 207 -28.57 10.26 -5.19
N LYS A 208 -29.82 9.93 -5.55
CA LYS A 208 -30.15 9.26 -6.82
C LYS A 208 -30.24 10.21 -8.01
N GLN A 209 -29.96 11.50 -7.82
CA GLN A 209 -30.06 12.50 -8.88
C GLN A 209 -28.83 12.50 -9.77
N LEU A 210 -29.04 12.47 -11.09
CA LEU A 210 -27.95 12.49 -12.08
C LEU A 210 -27.15 13.79 -12.03
N TYR A 211 -27.81 14.94 -11.99
CA TYR A 211 -27.15 16.25 -11.98
C TYR A 211 -26.98 16.71 -10.54
N SER A 212 -26.06 16.10 -9.80
CA SER A 212 -25.91 16.34 -8.37
C SER A 212 -24.48 16.12 -7.87
N MET A 213 -24.29 16.24 -6.56
CA MET A 213 -23.05 15.91 -5.85
C MET A 213 -22.62 14.44 -5.97
N SER A 214 -23.52 13.52 -6.36
CA SER A 214 -23.23 12.08 -6.41
C SER A 214 -22.48 11.65 -7.67
N LEU A 215 -22.41 12.51 -8.69
CA LEU A 215 -21.63 12.27 -9.90
C LEU A 215 -20.51 13.31 -10.03
N LEU A 216 -19.28 12.82 -10.20
CA LEU A 216 -18.07 13.62 -10.38
C LEU A 216 -18.24 14.70 -11.46
N GLU A 217 -18.91 14.35 -12.54
CA GLU A 217 -19.15 15.22 -13.70
C GLU A 217 -19.87 16.51 -13.34
N PHE A 218 -20.80 16.45 -12.39
CA PHE A 218 -21.73 17.53 -12.12
C PHE A 218 -21.62 18.11 -10.70
N ALA A 219 -20.86 17.46 -9.80
CA ALA A 219 -20.79 17.85 -8.40
C ALA A 219 -20.39 19.32 -8.20
N ALA A 220 -19.39 19.81 -8.94
CA ALA A 220 -18.90 21.18 -8.82
C ALA A 220 -19.91 22.25 -9.28
N TYR A 221 -20.95 21.88 -10.02
CA TYR A 221 -22.03 22.80 -10.38
C TYR A 221 -23.00 23.03 -9.24
N ASP A 222 -22.98 22.22 -8.18
CA ASP A 222 -23.79 22.47 -7.00
C ASP A 222 -23.02 23.37 -6.02
N PRO A 223 -23.52 24.57 -5.66
CA PRO A 223 -22.81 25.52 -4.81
C PRO A 223 -22.37 24.98 -3.45
N ILE A 224 -23.09 23.98 -2.90
CA ILE A 224 -22.71 23.36 -1.62
C ILE A 224 -21.31 22.73 -1.70
N PHE A 225 -20.87 22.32 -2.89
CA PHE A 225 -19.54 21.80 -3.17
C PHE A 225 -18.45 22.68 -2.56
N PHE A 226 -18.53 24.01 -2.74
CA PHE A 226 -17.45 24.91 -2.33
C PHE A 226 -17.39 25.08 -0.82
N SER A 227 -18.53 25.11 -0.12
CA SER A 227 -18.54 25.14 1.35
C SER A 227 -18.18 23.80 1.96
N TYR A 228 -18.55 22.71 1.30
CA TYR A 228 -18.14 21.37 1.66
C TYR A 228 -16.61 21.19 1.52
N HIS A 229 -16.04 21.54 0.38
CA HIS A 229 -14.60 21.45 0.10
C HIS A 229 -13.77 22.47 0.89
N SER A 230 -14.36 23.60 1.30
CA SER A 230 -13.75 24.48 2.30
C SER A 230 -13.56 23.75 3.65
N ASN A 231 -14.50 22.88 4.07
CA ASN A 231 -14.30 22.04 5.25
C ASN A 231 -13.31 20.89 5.02
N VAL A 232 -13.24 20.35 3.80
CA VAL A 232 -12.23 19.33 3.42
C VAL A 232 -10.82 19.93 3.54
N ASP A 233 -10.58 21.09 2.92
CA ASP A 233 -9.31 21.82 3.09
C ASP A 233 -9.03 22.20 4.55
N ARG A 234 -10.06 22.52 5.33
CA ARG A 234 -9.93 22.74 6.78
C ARG A 234 -9.48 21.48 7.53
N ILE A 235 -10.02 20.30 7.24
CA ILE A 235 -9.57 19.04 7.85
C ILE A 235 -8.11 18.75 7.47
N TYR A 236 -7.72 19.04 6.24
CA TYR A 236 -6.33 18.97 5.81
C TYR A 236 -5.43 19.96 6.59
N ALA A 237 -5.92 21.17 6.89
CA ALA A 237 -5.22 22.10 7.78
C ALA A 237 -5.07 21.58 9.23
N VAL A 238 -6.04 20.80 9.73
CA VAL A 238 -5.93 20.11 11.02
C VAL A 238 -4.85 19.03 10.99
N TYR A 239 -4.74 18.26 9.90
CA TYR A 239 -3.64 17.31 9.70
C TYR A 239 -2.27 18.01 9.77
N GLU A 240 -2.11 19.13 9.06
CA GLU A 240 -0.89 19.94 9.11
C GLU A 240 -0.60 20.44 10.54
N ALA A 241 -1.62 20.88 11.28
CA ALA A 241 -1.46 21.30 12.67
C ALA A 241 -1.06 20.17 13.63
N LEU A 242 -1.52 18.94 13.37
CA LEU A 242 -1.19 17.76 14.19
C LEU A 242 0.24 17.29 13.99
N TYR A 243 0.73 17.29 12.74
CA TYR A 243 1.95 16.57 12.34
C TYR A 243 3.05 17.46 11.76
N GLY A 244 2.71 18.67 11.27
CA GLY A 244 3.68 19.65 10.80
C GLY A 244 4.76 20.00 11.84
N PRO A 245 4.39 20.29 13.12
CA PRO A 245 5.37 20.53 14.18
C PRO A 245 6.33 19.34 14.46
N GLU A 246 6.01 18.14 13.97
CA GLU A 246 6.85 16.94 14.09
C GLU A 246 7.75 16.73 12.85
N GLY A 247 7.78 17.69 11.90
CA GLY A 247 8.53 17.61 10.65
C GLY A 247 7.87 16.72 9.59
N ARG A 248 6.57 16.42 9.75
CA ARG A 248 5.81 15.47 8.92
C ARG A 248 4.76 16.12 8.03
N ALA A 249 4.89 17.42 7.78
CA ALA A 249 4.06 18.10 6.80
C ALA A 249 4.31 17.52 5.39
N PRO A 250 3.28 17.50 4.52
CA PRO A 250 3.43 17.01 3.16
C PRO A 250 4.19 18.00 2.26
N GLY A 251 4.73 17.52 1.14
CA GLY A 251 5.48 18.36 0.20
C GLY A 251 6.88 18.74 0.72
N TYR A 252 7.33 19.97 0.45
CA TYR A 252 8.69 20.42 0.79
C TYR A 252 8.96 20.56 2.29
N GLU A 253 7.92 20.65 3.12
CA GLU A 253 8.04 20.68 4.58
C GLU A 253 8.19 19.27 5.18
N CYS A 254 8.29 18.24 4.33
CA CYS A 254 8.64 16.90 4.75
C CYS A 254 10.14 16.81 5.09
N GLU A 255 10.46 17.06 6.35
CA GLU A 255 11.83 17.14 6.84
C GLU A 255 12.27 15.89 7.61
N GLN A 256 11.34 15.21 8.32
CA GLN A 256 11.68 14.09 9.18
C GLN A 256 10.54 13.07 9.33
N ASN A 257 10.86 11.77 9.25
CA ASN A 257 9.89 10.67 9.42
C ASN A 257 8.63 10.80 8.55
N CYS A 258 8.77 11.29 7.32
CA CYS A 258 7.67 11.53 6.39
C CYS A 258 8.04 11.09 4.98
N GLU A 259 7.05 11.05 4.10
CA GLU A 259 7.19 10.64 2.72
C GLU A 259 6.45 11.61 1.78
N VAL A 260 7.08 11.95 0.67
CA VAL A 260 6.40 12.49 -0.52
C VAL A 260 6.12 11.28 -1.41
N CYS A 261 4.86 10.85 -1.47
CA CYS A 261 4.45 9.59 -2.13
C CYS A 261 4.51 9.63 -3.66
N ASP A 262 4.25 10.78 -4.26
CA ASP A 262 4.32 10.96 -5.72
C ASP A 262 5.06 12.26 -6.04
N VAL A 263 6.39 12.21 -6.00
CA VAL A 263 7.25 13.37 -6.27
C VAL A 263 6.90 14.01 -7.62
N LYS A 264 6.63 13.21 -8.64
CA LYS A 264 6.26 13.71 -9.97
C LYS A 264 4.90 14.39 -9.94
N GLY A 265 3.90 13.75 -9.36
CA GLY A 265 2.57 14.34 -9.19
C GLY A 265 2.61 15.66 -8.43
N PHE A 266 3.46 15.78 -7.40
CA PHE A 266 3.62 17.03 -6.64
C PHE A 266 4.22 18.18 -7.47
N GLN A 267 5.07 17.87 -8.45
CA GLN A 267 5.71 18.85 -9.34
C GLN A 267 4.89 19.19 -10.58
N GLU A 268 4.05 18.27 -11.03
CA GLU A 268 3.16 18.48 -12.16
C GLU A 268 2.18 19.63 -11.88
N ASN A 269 1.87 20.39 -12.93
CA ASN A 269 0.84 21.41 -12.84
C ASN A 269 -0.53 20.75 -12.68
N LEU A 270 -1.29 21.23 -11.72
CA LEU A 270 -2.69 20.89 -11.51
C LEU A 270 -3.52 21.63 -12.55
N GLU A 271 -3.86 20.93 -13.64
CA GLU A 271 -4.72 21.49 -14.67
C GLU A 271 -6.16 21.67 -14.15
N PRO A 272 -6.90 22.68 -14.66
CA PRO A 272 -6.49 23.67 -15.66
C PRO A 272 -5.90 24.96 -15.06
N PHE A 273 -5.50 24.97 -13.79
CA PHE A 273 -5.09 26.21 -13.09
C PHE A 273 -3.87 26.89 -13.74
N ASN A 274 -2.95 26.11 -14.29
CA ASN A 274 -1.75 26.62 -14.97
C ASN A 274 -2.00 27.28 -16.34
N ARG A 275 -3.20 27.12 -16.92
CA ARG A 275 -3.48 27.59 -18.29
C ARG A 275 -3.49 29.11 -18.36
N ALA A 276 -3.06 29.66 -19.49
CA ALA A 276 -3.13 31.11 -19.75
C ALA A 276 -4.56 31.66 -19.70
N THR A 277 -5.56 30.82 -19.96
CA THR A 277 -6.99 31.16 -19.87
C THR A 277 -7.51 31.31 -18.44
N ASN A 278 -6.76 30.84 -17.43
CA ASN A 278 -7.14 31.02 -16.03
C ASN A 278 -7.07 32.52 -15.65
N PRO A 279 -8.19 33.14 -15.27
CA PRO A 279 -8.23 34.58 -15.04
C PRO A 279 -7.52 35.05 -13.77
N PHE A 280 -7.21 34.15 -12.81
CA PHE A 280 -6.62 34.54 -11.53
C PHE A 280 -5.13 34.17 -11.47
N PRO A 281 -4.21 35.16 -11.42
CA PRO A 281 -2.77 34.91 -11.37
C PRO A 281 -2.34 34.03 -10.19
N ILE A 282 -2.94 34.23 -9.01
CA ILE A 282 -2.56 33.51 -7.79
C ILE A 282 -2.72 32.00 -7.91
N THR A 283 -3.78 31.50 -8.54
CA THR A 283 -3.99 30.05 -8.76
C THR A 283 -3.14 29.53 -9.91
N ARG A 284 -2.80 30.38 -10.87
CA ARG A 284 -1.92 30.04 -12.00
C ARG A 284 -0.45 29.92 -11.58
N GLU A 285 0.05 30.85 -10.77
CA GLU A 285 1.42 30.88 -10.25
C GLU A 285 1.67 29.74 -9.24
N HIS A 286 0.65 29.36 -8.48
CA HIS A 286 0.71 28.27 -7.49
C HIS A 286 0.00 27.00 -7.95
N SER A 287 0.06 26.70 -9.26
CA SER A 287 -0.68 25.59 -9.86
C SER A 287 -0.03 24.22 -9.64
N THR A 288 1.19 24.12 -9.10
CA THR A 288 1.77 22.82 -8.71
C THR A 288 1.26 22.41 -7.33
N ALA A 289 1.03 21.11 -7.11
CA ALA A 289 0.60 20.62 -5.79
C ALA A 289 1.60 20.97 -4.68
N LEU A 290 2.88 21.01 -5.01
CA LEU A 290 3.94 21.40 -4.10
C LEU A 290 3.83 22.84 -3.61
N SER A 291 3.55 23.79 -4.51
CA SER A 291 3.32 25.18 -4.11
C SER A 291 1.95 25.37 -3.42
N ALA A 292 0.92 24.66 -3.89
CA ALA A 292 -0.42 24.68 -3.29
C ALA A 292 -0.49 24.02 -1.89
N SER A 293 0.51 23.24 -1.52
CA SER A 293 0.61 22.68 -0.16
C SER A 293 0.73 23.80 0.87
N ASN A 294 1.46 24.88 0.58
CA ASN A 294 1.57 26.03 1.47
C ASN A 294 0.32 26.93 1.41
N ARG A 295 -0.57 26.81 2.40
CA ARG A 295 -1.78 27.65 2.55
C ARG A 295 -1.48 29.16 2.57
N THR A 296 -0.36 29.58 3.16
CA THR A 296 -0.09 30.99 3.45
C THR A 296 0.04 31.85 2.19
N VAL A 297 0.42 31.24 1.06
CA VAL A 297 0.54 31.94 -0.23
C VAL A 297 -0.81 32.47 -0.74
N PHE A 298 -1.92 31.88 -0.30
CA PHE A 298 -3.27 32.27 -0.70
C PHE A 298 -3.91 33.32 0.22
N GLY A 299 -3.27 33.62 1.37
CA GLY A 299 -3.71 34.68 2.28
C GLY A 299 -5.05 34.43 3.00
N TYR A 300 -5.45 33.16 3.17
CA TYR A 300 -6.62 32.79 3.98
C TYR A 300 -6.23 32.00 5.23
N GLU A 301 -7.10 32.08 6.25
CA GLU A 301 -7.05 31.27 7.46
C GLU A 301 -8.46 30.78 7.83
N TYR A 302 -8.53 29.77 8.69
CA TYR A 302 -9.77 29.34 9.31
C TYR A 302 -9.95 30.02 10.67
N ASP A 303 -11.16 30.47 10.98
CA ASP A 303 -11.51 31.01 12.30
C ASP A 303 -11.27 30.01 13.44
N SER A 304 -11.37 28.72 13.16
CA SER A 304 -11.13 27.62 14.09
C SER A 304 -10.66 26.37 13.35
N LEU A 305 -9.73 25.63 13.96
CA LEU A 305 -9.31 24.29 13.52
C LEU A 305 -9.96 23.17 14.35
N SER A 306 -11.06 23.44 15.04
CA SER A 306 -11.76 22.45 15.88
C SER A 306 -12.74 21.59 15.08
N LEU A 307 -12.61 20.26 15.11
CA LEU A 307 -13.51 19.32 14.42
C LEU A 307 -14.43 18.64 15.43
N GLY A 308 -15.72 18.51 15.13
CA GLY A 308 -16.69 17.85 16.00
C GLY A 308 -16.72 18.41 17.44
N GLY A 309 -16.40 19.70 17.61
CA GLY A 309 -16.28 20.35 18.93
C GLY A 309 -14.96 20.11 19.68
N LEU A 310 -13.99 19.42 19.06
CA LEU A 310 -12.66 19.15 19.63
C LEU A 310 -11.61 20.03 18.97
N ASN A 311 -10.81 20.74 19.76
CA ASN A 311 -9.62 21.43 19.26
C ASN A 311 -8.50 20.42 18.91
N VAL A 312 -7.41 20.91 18.31
CA VAL A 312 -6.29 20.07 17.84
C VAL A 312 -5.67 19.24 18.97
N ASP A 313 -5.49 19.80 20.17
CA ASP A 313 -4.92 19.08 21.31
C ASP A 313 -5.83 17.94 21.80
N ASN A 314 -7.14 18.20 21.86
CA ASN A 314 -8.14 17.20 22.23
C ASN A 314 -8.23 16.10 21.16
N ILE A 315 -8.13 16.45 19.86
CA ILE A 315 -8.04 15.47 18.78
C ILE A 315 -6.79 14.60 18.98
N LYS A 316 -5.63 15.20 19.24
CA LYS A 316 -4.38 14.46 19.50
C LYS A 316 -4.52 13.46 20.65
N GLN A 317 -5.21 13.85 21.73
CA GLN A 317 -5.50 12.97 22.86
C GLN A 317 -6.45 11.82 22.47
N VAL A 318 -7.53 12.10 21.74
CA VAL A 318 -8.45 11.06 21.23
C VAL A 318 -7.71 10.07 20.34
N LEU A 319 -6.87 10.53 19.42
CA LEU A 319 -6.08 9.65 18.54
C LEU A 319 -5.13 8.76 19.34
N LYS A 320 -4.50 9.29 20.40
CA LYS A 320 -3.65 8.50 21.30
C LYS A 320 -4.45 7.41 22.03
N GLU A 321 -5.64 7.74 22.53
CA GLU A 321 -6.52 6.77 23.19
C GLU A 321 -6.99 5.67 22.24
N ARG A 322 -7.31 6.01 20.99
CA ARG A 322 -7.67 5.05 19.94
C ARG A 322 -6.53 4.07 19.65
N ARG A 323 -5.30 4.58 19.47
CA ARG A 323 -4.11 3.75 19.24
C ARG A 323 -3.73 2.85 20.41
N SER A 324 -4.13 3.18 21.64
CA SER A 324 -3.86 2.33 22.81
C SER A 324 -4.67 1.03 22.87
N LYS A 325 -5.69 0.89 22.01
CA LYS A 325 -6.64 -0.24 22.01
C LYS A 325 -6.44 -1.14 20.80
N ASP A 326 -6.68 -2.42 21.02
CA ASP A 326 -6.74 -3.41 19.94
C ASP A 326 -7.93 -3.12 19.03
N ARG A 327 -7.71 -3.18 17.71
CA ARG A 327 -8.74 -2.87 16.70
C ARG A 327 -8.68 -3.81 15.52
N ALA A 328 -9.81 -3.95 14.85
CA ALA A 328 -9.94 -4.73 13.63
C ALA A 328 -10.47 -3.86 12.49
N PHE A 329 -9.97 -4.10 11.28
CA PHE A 329 -10.29 -3.38 10.07
C PHE A 329 -10.58 -4.34 8.93
N ALA A 330 -11.53 -3.98 8.08
CA ALA A 330 -11.62 -4.50 6.73
C ALA A 330 -10.65 -3.69 5.84
N SER A 331 -9.72 -4.38 5.21
CA SER A 331 -8.70 -3.82 4.32
C SER A 331 -9.15 -3.96 2.87
N PHE A 332 -9.19 -2.85 2.14
CA PHE A 332 -9.66 -2.75 0.77
C PHE A 332 -8.57 -2.19 -0.15
N ARG A 333 -8.40 -2.81 -1.32
CA ARG A 333 -7.69 -2.16 -2.44
C ARG A 333 -8.72 -1.49 -3.35
N LEU A 334 -8.70 -0.17 -3.43
CA LEU A 334 -9.66 0.59 -4.21
C LEU A 334 -9.01 1.19 -5.47
N TYR A 335 -9.80 1.28 -6.52
CA TYR A 335 -9.46 1.91 -7.79
C TYR A 335 -10.72 2.51 -8.43
N GLY A 336 -10.53 3.36 -9.43
CA GLY A 336 -11.62 4.02 -10.14
C GLY A 336 -12.47 3.02 -10.92
N ILE A 337 -13.74 2.89 -10.53
CA ILE A 337 -14.74 2.01 -11.18
C ILE A 337 -15.65 2.77 -12.17
N LYS A 338 -15.30 4.02 -12.51
CA LYS A 338 -16.00 4.91 -13.45
C LYS A 338 -17.46 5.21 -13.09
N MET A 339 -17.81 5.02 -11.82
CA MET A 339 -19.11 5.36 -11.26
C MET A 339 -19.00 5.56 -9.74
N SER A 340 -19.91 6.34 -9.18
CA SER A 340 -20.06 6.40 -7.74
C SER A 340 -20.77 5.15 -7.20
N ALA A 341 -20.32 4.66 -6.05
CA ALA A 341 -20.83 3.46 -5.43
C ALA A 341 -20.87 3.53 -3.90
N ASN A 342 -21.84 2.85 -3.33
CA ASN A 342 -21.91 2.54 -1.91
C ASN A 342 -21.37 1.12 -1.68
N ILE A 343 -20.39 0.99 -0.80
CA ILE A 343 -19.74 -0.27 -0.45
C ILE A 343 -20.20 -0.66 0.95
N LYS A 344 -21.04 -1.70 1.04
CA LYS A 344 -21.48 -2.24 2.33
C LYS A 344 -20.52 -3.32 2.80
N VAL A 345 -19.99 -3.17 4.00
CA VAL A 345 -19.03 -4.08 4.60
C VAL A 345 -19.76 -5.06 5.51
N MET A 346 -19.52 -6.35 5.28
CA MET A 346 -20.10 -7.45 6.05
C MET A 346 -18.99 -8.22 6.76
N VAL A 347 -19.16 -8.51 8.05
CA VAL A 347 -18.28 -9.40 8.82
C VAL A 347 -18.96 -10.75 8.96
N CYS A 348 -18.29 -11.82 8.56
CA CYS A 348 -18.83 -13.17 8.57
C CYS A 348 -17.97 -14.11 9.41
N SER A 349 -18.63 -14.84 10.30
CA SER A 349 -18.01 -15.92 11.06
C SER A 349 -18.15 -17.26 10.31
N PRO A 350 -17.11 -18.11 10.30
CA PRO A 350 -17.27 -19.50 9.88
C PRO A 350 -18.23 -20.21 10.84
N SER A 351 -19.39 -20.67 10.33
CA SER A 351 -20.36 -21.41 11.14
C SER A 351 -19.73 -22.69 11.72
N THR A 352 -19.90 -22.91 13.02
CA THR A 352 -19.51 -24.16 13.71
C THR A 352 -20.38 -25.35 13.32
N VAL A 353 -21.49 -25.12 12.61
CA VAL A 353 -22.45 -26.16 12.18
C VAL A 353 -22.51 -26.18 10.66
N GLN A 354 -21.92 -27.22 10.05
CA GLN A 354 -21.81 -27.48 8.59
C GLN A 354 -23.14 -27.43 7.80
N ARG A 355 -24.29 -27.15 8.41
CA ARG A 355 -25.63 -27.16 7.80
C ARG A 355 -26.32 -25.80 7.71
N GLN A 356 -25.80 -24.75 8.36
CA GLN A 356 -26.30 -23.38 8.19
C GLN A 356 -25.16 -22.54 7.63
N GLY A 357 -25.45 -21.73 6.61
CA GLY A 357 -24.46 -20.91 5.91
C GLY A 357 -23.70 -19.96 6.84
N ARG A 358 -22.81 -19.14 6.24
CA ARG A 358 -22.05 -18.12 6.98
C ARG A 358 -23.02 -17.17 7.70
N THR A 359 -22.78 -16.93 9.00
CA THR A 359 -23.48 -15.87 9.74
C THR A 359 -22.73 -14.57 9.50
N CYS A 360 -23.39 -13.62 8.85
CA CYS A 360 -22.80 -12.34 8.45
C CYS A 360 -23.57 -11.19 9.11
N GLU A 361 -22.84 -10.21 9.64
CA GLU A 361 -23.38 -8.97 10.22
C GLU A 361 -22.89 -7.77 9.43
N PHE A 362 -23.76 -6.76 9.27
CA PHE A 362 -23.39 -5.50 8.65
C PHE A 362 -22.47 -4.70 9.58
N ALA A 363 -21.27 -4.39 9.10
CA ALA A 363 -20.22 -3.76 9.87
C ALA A 363 -20.07 -2.25 9.62
N GLY A 364 -20.68 -1.75 8.55
CA GLY A 364 -20.59 -0.36 8.15
C GLY A 364 -20.59 -0.23 6.63
N GLU A 365 -20.47 1.01 6.15
CA GLU A 365 -20.38 1.30 4.73
C GLU A 365 -19.52 2.53 4.48
N PHE A 366 -18.98 2.61 3.26
CA PHE A 366 -18.25 3.76 2.77
C PHE A 366 -18.57 3.98 1.29
N PHE A 367 -18.13 5.11 0.75
CA PHE A 367 -18.54 5.55 -0.58
C PHE A 367 -17.33 5.80 -1.48
N ILE A 368 -17.51 5.47 -2.75
CA ILE A 368 -16.58 5.83 -3.83
C ILE A 368 -17.30 6.88 -4.68
N LEU A 369 -16.65 8.02 -4.91
CA LEU A 369 -17.06 8.99 -5.91
C LEU A 369 -16.42 8.58 -7.25
N GLY A 370 -17.17 8.67 -8.35
CA GLY A 370 -16.63 8.39 -9.66
C GLY A 370 -17.56 8.83 -10.78
N GLY A 371 -17.07 8.73 -12.01
CA GLY A 371 -17.80 9.15 -13.19
C GLY A 371 -17.24 8.56 -14.48
N SER A 372 -18.00 8.68 -15.56
CA SER A 372 -17.68 8.13 -16.87
C SER A 372 -16.45 8.78 -17.52
N ILE A 373 -16.20 10.06 -17.24
CA ILE A 373 -15.06 10.85 -17.74
C ILE A 373 -13.93 10.98 -16.71
N GLU A 374 -13.97 10.22 -15.62
CA GLU A 374 -12.97 10.27 -14.55
C GLU A 374 -11.58 9.85 -15.06
N MET A 375 -10.52 10.43 -14.50
CA MET A 375 -9.15 9.91 -14.67
C MET A 375 -9.05 8.49 -14.10
N SER A 376 -8.18 7.66 -14.65
CA SER A 376 -7.97 6.32 -14.12
C SER A 376 -7.06 6.39 -12.91
N TRP A 377 -7.46 5.76 -11.80
CA TRP A 377 -6.70 5.79 -10.56
C TRP A 377 -6.77 4.46 -9.83
N ALA A 378 -5.76 4.19 -9.02
CA ALA A 378 -5.68 3.08 -8.09
C ALA A 378 -4.86 3.56 -6.89
N PHE A 379 -5.40 3.45 -5.68
CA PHE A 379 -4.61 3.77 -4.51
C PHE A 379 -3.44 2.79 -4.38
N THR A 380 -2.27 3.33 -4.01
CA THR A 380 -1.07 2.53 -3.79
C THR A 380 -0.95 1.95 -2.38
N ARG A 381 -1.95 2.25 -1.53
CA ARG A 381 -2.10 1.77 -0.15
C ARG A 381 -3.53 1.31 0.07
N PRO A 382 -3.76 0.34 0.98
CA PRO A 382 -5.09 -0.11 1.31
C PRO A 382 -5.88 0.95 2.09
N TYR A 383 -7.19 1.01 1.82
CA TYR A 383 -8.18 1.68 2.67
C TYR A 383 -8.57 0.73 3.80
N PHE A 384 -8.58 1.22 5.03
CA PHE A 384 -8.95 0.44 6.21
C PHE A 384 -10.25 0.96 6.82
N HIS A 385 -11.31 0.17 6.73
CA HIS A 385 -12.59 0.44 7.35
C HIS A 385 -12.65 -0.24 8.73
N GLU A 386 -12.88 0.51 9.80
CA GLU A 386 -12.93 -0.06 11.15
C GLU A 386 -14.17 -0.95 11.34
N ILE A 387 -13.96 -2.16 11.86
CA ILE A 387 -15.01 -3.17 12.10
C ILE A 387 -15.02 -3.70 13.55
N THR A 388 -14.20 -3.11 14.42
CA THR A 388 -13.97 -3.52 15.82
C THR A 388 -15.28 -3.80 16.56
N ASP A 389 -16.19 -2.83 16.58
CA ASP A 389 -17.43 -2.93 17.35
C ASP A 389 -18.34 -4.05 16.85
N THR A 390 -18.39 -4.28 15.54
CA THR A 390 -19.21 -5.33 14.94
C THR A 390 -18.67 -6.71 15.29
N VAL A 391 -17.35 -6.90 15.22
CA VAL A 391 -16.70 -8.16 15.62
C VAL A 391 -16.99 -8.47 17.10
N LEU A 392 -16.85 -7.48 17.97
CA LEU A 392 -17.14 -7.64 19.40
C LEU A 392 -18.64 -7.87 19.67
N LYS A 393 -19.53 -7.19 18.94
CA LYS A 393 -20.99 -7.38 19.01
C LYS A 393 -21.40 -8.79 18.60
N MET A 394 -20.69 -9.40 17.64
CA MET A 394 -20.86 -10.80 17.25
C MET A 394 -20.38 -11.80 18.33
N GLY A 395 -19.77 -11.32 19.42
CA GLY A 395 -19.21 -12.17 20.47
C GLY A 395 -17.87 -12.81 20.08
N LEU A 396 -17.23 -12.33 19.02
CA LEU A 396 -15.93 -12.81 18.56
C LEU A 396 -14.80 -11.99 19.20
N ARG A 397 -13.64 -12.61 19.40
CA ARG A 397 -12.40 -11.88 19.70
C ARG A 397 -11.88 -11.27 18.40
N LEU A 398 -11.23 -10.11 18.50
CA LEU A 398 -10.60 -9.46 17.32
C LEU A 398 -9.56 -10.35 16.64
N THR A 399 -8.95 -11.25 17.40
CA THR A 399 -7.98 -12.23 16.93
C THR A 399 -8.59 -13.52 16.40
N ASP A 400 -9.91 -13.75 16.48
CA ASP A 400 -10.54 -14.98 15.99
C ASP A 400 -10.50 -15.10 14.45
N ASN A 401 -10.85 -16.28 13.94
CA ASN A 401 -11.03 -16.50 12.51
C ASN A 401 -12.40 -15.99 12.05
N TYR A 402 -12.40 -14.86 11.35
CA TYR A 402 -13.56 -14.32 10.63
C TYR A 402 -13.09 -13.67 9.33
N HIS A 403 -14.03 -13.48 8.41
CA HIS A 403 -13.75 -12.89 7.10
C HIS A 403 -14.65 -11.67 6.86
N VAL A 404 -14.21 -10.83 5.93
CA VAL A 404 -14.96 -9.66 5.50
C VAL A 404 -15.38 -9.83 4.04
N TYR A 405 -16.56 -9.31 3.73
CA TYR A 405 -17.11 -9.27 2.37
C TYR A 405 -17.64 -7.88 2.09
N ALA A 406 -17.69 -7.50 0.82
CA ALA A 406 -18.31 -6.27 0.38
C ALA A 406 -19.44 -6.54 -0.60
N GLU A 407 -20.54 -5.81 -0.42
CA GLU A 407 -21.59 -5.69 -1.41
C GLU A 407 -21.52 -4.30 -2.04
N VAL A 408 -21.51 -4.24 -3.37
CA VAL A 408 -21.34 -2.98 -4.11
C VAL A 408 -22.68 -2.55 -4.71
N TYR A 409 -23.10 -1.32 -4.44
CA TYR A 409 -24.33 -0.73 -4.96
C TYR A 409 -24.02 0.56 -5.72
N ASN A 410 -24.55 0.72 -6.92
CA ASN A 410 -24.45 1.99 -7.65
C ASN A 410 -25.33 3.09 -7.01
N ILE A 411 -25.28 4.32 -7.53
CA ILE A 411 -26.07 5.45 -7.02
C ILE A 411 -27.58 5.22 -7.01
N PHE A 412 -28.11 4.32 -7.85
CA PHE A 412 -29.54 4.00 -7.89
C PHE A 412 -29.95 2.96 -6.85
N GLY A 413 -29.00 2.42 -6.08
CA GLY A 413 -29.22 1.34 -5.13
C GLY A 413 -29.30 -0.04 -5.78
N ILE A 414 -28.83 -0.18 -7.02
CA ILE A 414 -28.77 -1.47 -7.72
C ILE A 414 -27.45 -2.14 -7.35
N ARG A 415 -27.54 -3.37 -6.84
CA ARG A 415 -26.37 -4.21 -6.55
C ARG A 415 -25.67 -4.59 -7.85
N ILE A 416 -24.36 -4.35 -7.91
CA ILE A 416 -23.50 -4.75 -9.03
C ILE A 416 -22.60 -5.92 -8.59
N PRO A 417 -21.97 -6.64 -9.53
CA PRO A 417 -21.08 -7.76 -9.19
C PRO A 417 -20.00 -7.38 -8.17
N ASP A 418 -19.79 -8.22 -7.16
CA ASP A 418 -18.85 -7.92 -6.08
C ASP A 418 -17.39 -7.98 -6.57
N ASP A 419 -17.11 -8.65 -7.68
CA ASP A 419 -15.78 -8.77 -8.32
C ASP A 419 -15.34 -7.49 -9.04
N VAL A 420 -16.20 -6.46 -9.09
CA VAL A 420 -15.84 -5.09 -9.49
C VAL A 420 -14.76 -4.51 -8.59
N LEU A 421 -14.66 -4.98 -7.34
CA LEU A 421 -13.55 -4.70 -6.43
C LEU A 421 -12.85 -6.00 -6.01
N PRO A 422 -11.55 -5.94 -5.66
CA PRO A 422 -10.87 -7.08 -5.08
C PRO A 422 -11.50 -7.46 -3.73
N ALA A 423 -11.51 -8.76 -3.43
CA ALA A 423 -12.02 -9.23 -2.14
C ALA A 423 -11.24 -8.56 -0.98
N PRO A 424 -11.93 -8.02 0.03
CA PRO A 424 -11.27 -7.41 1.18
C PRO A 424 -10.65 -8.47 2.11
N SER A 425 -9.71 -8.03 2.92
CA SER A 425 -9.08 -8.87 3.95
C SER A 425 -9.28 -8.28 5.35
N VAL A 426 -9.04 -9.08 6.38
CA VAL A 426 -9.07 -8.59 7.77
C VAL A 426 -7.67 -8.12 8.15
N ALA A 427 -7.57 -6.92 8.70
CA ALA A 427 -6.37 -6.42 9.36
C ALA A 427 -6.65 -6.20 10.85
N TYR A 428 -5.80 -6.74 11.70
CA TYR A 428 -5.78 -6.44 13.13
C TYR A 428 -4.68 -5.44 13.43
N ARG A 429 -4.91 -4.62 14.45
CA ARG A 429 -3.92 -3.69 14.97
C ARG A 429 -3.91 -3.84 16.48
N PRO A 430 -2.83 -4.41 17.06
CA PRO A 430 -2.68 -4.35 18.50
C PRO A 430 -2.53 -2.90 18.94
N GLY A 431 -2.95 -2.60 20.18
CA GLY A 431 -2.66 -1.30 20.77
C GLY A 431 -1.16 -1.05 20.86
N ASP A 432 -0.74 0.22 20.78
CA ASP A 432 0.69 0.62 20.72
C ASP A 432 1.56 -0.01 21.84
N ASP A 433 0.99 -0.26 23.03
CA ASP A 433 1.69 -0.84 24.19
C ASP A 433 1.53 -2.38 24.33
N ARG A 434 1.03 -3.06 23.29
CA ARG A 434 0.72 -4.51 23.31
C ARG A 434 1.46 -5.27 22.21
N PRO A 435 2.79 -5.42 22.31
CA PRO A 435 3.54 -6.22 21.35
C PRO A 435 3.09 -7.68 21.37
N ASP A 436 3.42 -8.40 20.29
CA ASP A 436 3.26 -9.85 20.28
C ASP A 436 4.09 -10.50 21.40
N ALA A 437 3.58 -11.60 21.96
CA ALA A 437 4.37 -12.41 22.88
C ALA A 437 5.68 -12.84 22.18
N PRO A 438 6.85 -12.73 22.85
CA PRO A 438 8.12 -13.19 22.30
C PRO A 438 8.03 -14.65 21.87
N THR A 439 8.72 -15.00 20.78
CA THR A 439 8.73 -16.38 20.30
C THR A 439 9.30 -17.30 21.37
N ALA A 440 8.63 -18.43 21.62
CA ALA A 440 9.08 -19.38 22.63
C ALA A 440 10.36 -20.10 22.17
N ARG A 441 11.33 -20.26 23.08
CA ARG A 441 12.58 -21.00 22.83
C ARG A 441 12.47 -22.42 23.39
N LYS A 442 12.98 -23.43 22.66
CA LYS A 442 13.20 -24.75 23.27
C LYS A 442 14.47 -24.69 24.12
N PRO A 443 14.45 -25.14 25.40
CA PRO A 443 15.67 -25.29 26.19
C PRO A 443 16.67 -26.19 25.46
N ASP A 444 17.96 -25.89 25.58
CA ASP A 444 19.02 -26.69 24.94
C ASP A 444 19.23 -28.07 25.61
N GLU A 445 18.55 -28.32 26.74
CA GLU A 445 18.62 -29.59 27.48
C GLU A 445 17.26 -30.28 27.71
N ASN A 446 17.37 -31.61 27.69
CA ASN A 446 16.34 -32.65 27.75
C ASN A 446 15.33 -32.49 28.90
N THR A 447 14.32 -31.65 28.71
CA THR A 447 13.15 -31.59 29.60
C THR A 447 12.00 -32.37 28.97
N GLN A 448 11.90 -33.63 29.39
CA GLN A 448 10.73 -34.51 29.26
C GLN A 448 10.21 -34.75 27.82
N GLY A 449 10.86 -35.68 27.11
CA GLY A 449 10.18 -36.53 26.11
C GLY A 449 9.81 -35.91 24.76
N ARG A 450 10.17 -34.64 24.49
CA ARG A 450 10.06 -34.02 23.15
C ARG A 450 11.46 -33.93 22.54
N GLY A 451 11.67 -34.55 21.37
CA GLY A 451 13.00 -34.68 20.72
C GLY A 451 13.75 -33.36 20.49
N LEU A 452 15.08 -33.47 20.36
CA LEU A 452 16.01 -32.36 20.06
C LEU A 452 15.61 -31.61 18.78
N ALA A 453 15.75 -30.29 18.78
CA ALA A 453 15.53 -29.48 17.58
C ALA A 453 16.61 -29.75 16.53
N THR A 454 16.24 -29.81 15.24
CA THR A 454 17.21 -29.89 14.14
C THR A 454 17.89 -28.54 13.91
N PHE A 455 19.20 -28.55 13.67
CA PHE A 455 19.95 -27.35 13.34
C PHE A 455 20.13 -27.21 11.84
N ARG A 456 19.71 -26.08 11.28
CA ARG A 456 20.04 -25.64 9.92
C ARG A 456 21.31 -24.80 10.01
N LYS A 457 22.35 -25.21 9.27
CA LYS A 457 23.67 -24.58 9.26
C LYS A 457 23.92 -23.90 7.93
N ASP A 458 24.82 -22.91 7.92
CA ASP A 458 25.40 -22.41 6.68
C ASP A 458 26.05 -23.58 5.92
N ILE A 459 25.73 -23.71 4.63
CA ILE A 459 26.27 -24.76 3.77
C ILE A 459 27.81 -24.74 3.72
N ASP A 460 28.43 -23.57 3.88
CA ASP A 460 29.90 -23.41 3.89
C ASP A 460 30.54 -23.89 5.21
N ARG A 461 29.73 -24.12 6.26
CA ARG A 461 30.19 -24.61 7.58
C ARG A 461 29.95 -26.10 7.78
N LEU A 462 29.41 -26.79 6.78
CA LEU A 462 29.22 -28.24 6.86
C LEU A 462 30.56 -28.95 6.78
N THR A 463 30.73 -29.96 7.62
CA THR A 463 31.86 -30.88 7.53
C THR A 463 31.71 -31.82 6.32
N ASP A 464 32.81 -32.38 5.83
CA ASP A 464 32.79 -33.37 4.73
C ASP A 464 31.87 -34.56 5.05
N GLU A 465 31.81 -34.98 6.31
CA GLU A 465 30.92 -36.04 6.76
C GLU A 465 29.44 -35.64 6.69
N GLU A 466 29.09 -34.41 7.10
CA GLU A 466 27.73 -33.89 6.98
C GLU A 466 27.31 -33.76 5.52
N VAL A 467 28.22 -33.31 4.64
CA VAL A 467 27.99 -33.23 3.18
C VAL A 467 27.78 -34.63 2.57
N ASP A 468 28.61 -35.61 2.92
CA ASP A 468 28.46 -36.99 2.44
C ASP A 468 27.12 -37.60 2.87
N ARG A 469 26.74 -37.43 4.15
CA ARG A 469 25.44 -37.90 4.68
C ARG A 469 24.28 -37.19 3.99
N LEU A 470 24.36 -35.88 3.79
CA LEU A 470 23.33 -35.10 3.11
C LEU A 470 23.13 -35.57 1.66
N ARG A 471 24.21 -35.78 0.90
CA ARG A 471 24.15 -36.32 -0.47
C ARG A 471 23.53 -37.71 -0.48
N LYS A 472 23.96 -38.62 0.40
CA LYS A 472 23.41 -39.99 0.46
C LYS A 472 21.92 -40.02 0.82
N ALA A 473 21.49 -39.18 1.75
CA ALA A 473 20.08 -39.03 2.10
C ALA A 473 19.27 -38.48 0.90
N MET A 474 19.75 -37.40 0.27
CA MET A 474 19.08 -36.79 -0.89
C MET A 474 18.97 -37.75 -2.09
N GLU A 475 20.05 -38.47 -2.41
CA GLU A 475 20.04 -39.50 -3.44
C GLU A 475 18.97 -40.55 -3.16
N THR A 476 18.85 -40.95 -1.90
CA THR A 476 17.87 -41.95 -1.48
C THR A 476 16.42 -41.45 -1.60
N VAL A 477 16.17 -40.19 -1.19
CA VAL A 477 14.86 -39.53 -1.31
C VAL A 477 14.45 -39.33 -2.78
N GLN A 478 15.42 -39.13 -3.68
CA GLN A 478 15.15 -39.03 -5.12
C GLN A 478 14.87 -40.38 -5.78
N GLN A 479 15.54 -41.47 -5.35
CA GLN A 479 15.48 -42.76 -6.06
C GLN A 479 14.41 -43.72 -5.53
N LYS A 480 14.06 -43.68 -4.24
CA LYS A 480 13.15 -44.68 -3.65
C LYS A 480 11.69 -44.23 -3.76
N PRO A 481 10.80 -44.99 -4.46
CA PRO A 481 9.37 -44.71 -4.45
C PRO A 481 8.80 -45.01 -3.05
N ARG A 482 8.35 -43.96 -2.37
CA ARG A 482 7.75 -43.99 -1.03
C ARG A 482 6.67 -42.93 -0.93
N PRO A 483 5.75 -43.00 0.04
CA PRO A 483 5.11 -41.79 0.54
C PRO A 483 6.22 -40.77 0.85
N TYR A 484 6.11 -39.53 0.37
CA TYR A 484 7.16 -38.49 0.46
C TYR A 484 8.37 -38.68 -0.48
N SER A 485 8.16 -39.22 -1.69
CA SER A 485 9.23 -39.19 -2.69
C SER A 485 9.61 -37.75 -3.02
N TYR A 486 10.84 -37.53 -3.51
CA TYR A 486 11.25 -36.18 -3.94
C TYR A 486 10.27 -35.57 -4.96
N GLN A 487 9.72 -36.39 -5.87
CA GLN A 487 8.74 -35.93 -6.85
C GLN A 487 7.44 -35.48 -6.18
N ASP A 488 6.90 -36.26 -5.25
CA ASP A 488 5.67 -35.87 -4.53
C ASP A 488 5.83 -34.52 -3.84
N ILE A 489 7.02 -34.29 -3.25
CA ILE A 489 7.37 -33.02 -2.59
C ILE A 489 7.52 -31.91 -3.63
N ALA A 490 8.34 -32.09 -4.67
CA ALA A 490 8.56 -31.09 -5.73
C ALA A 490 7.25 -30.61 -6.37
N GLU A 491 6.32 -31.54 -6.60
CA GLU A 491 4.99 -31.28 -7.15
C GLU A 491 4.02 -30.57 -6.19
N MET A 492 4.39 -30.33 -4.93
CA MET A 492 3.54 -29.56 -3.99
C MET A 492 3.56 -28.06 -4.29
N HIS A 493 4.61 -27.56 -4.92
CA HIS A 493 4.82 -26.14 -5.17
C HIS A 493 4.09 -25.65 -6.42
N GLY A 494 4.65 -25.95 -7.59
CA GLY A 494 4.21 -25.45 -8.89
C GLY A 494 3.36 -26.47 -9.62
N ASP A 495 3.92 -27.01 -10.70
CA ASP A 495 3.28 -28.02 -11.52
C ASP A 495 3.60 -29.45 -11.05
N PRO A 496 2.67 -30.40 -11.26
CA PRO A 496 1.33 -30.19 -11.82
C PRO A 496 0.40 -29.48 -10.82
N ALA A 497 -0.39 -28.52 -11.32
CA ALA A 497 -1.36 -27.79 -10.52
C ALA A 497 -2.34 -28.72 -9.74
N LYS A 498 -2.31 -28.61 -8.40
CA LYS A 498 -3.12 -29.42 -7.47
C LYS A 498 -4.16 -28.62 -6.68
N CYS A 499 -4.18 -27.30 -6.79
CA CYS A 499 -5.09 -26.42 -6.04
C CYS A 499 -6.22 -25.90 -6.94
N PRO A 500 -7.43 -25.58 -6.40
CA PRO A 500 -7.82 -25.58 -4.99
C PRO A 500 -8.02 -26.97 -4.40
N ASN A 501 -8.21 -27.98 -5.25
CA ASN A 501 -8.13 -29.40 -4.92
C ASN A 501 -7.77 -30.19 -6.21
N PRO A 502 -7.20 -31.41 -6.10
CA PRO A 502 -6.71 -32.15 -7.26
C PRO A 502 -7.79 -32.59 -8.27
N LYS A 503 -9.06 -32.50 -7.91
CA LYS A 503 -10.23 -32.88 -8.72
C LYS A 503 -10.99 -31.66 -9.28
N ALA A 504 -10.51 -30.44 -9.05
CA ALA A 504 -11.15 -29.24 -9.56
C ALA A 504 -11.03 -29.16 -11.08
N ASN A 505 -12.04 -28.59 -11.74
CA ASN A 505 -12.02 -28.36 -13.18
C ASN A 505 -10.95 -27.33 -13.56
N GLU A 506 -10.88 -26.24 -12.79
CA GLU A 506 -9.86 -25.21 -12.92
C GLU A 506 -8.86 -25.39 -11.79
N ARG A 507 -7.61 -25.70 -12.17
CA ARG A 507 -6.51 -25.92 -11.22
C ARG A 507 -5.44 -24.87 -11.41
N TYR A 508 -4.80 -24.53 -10.31
CA TYR A 508 -3.66 -23.63 -10.24
C TYR A 508 -2.57 -24.20 -9.29
N SER A 509 -1.35 -23.68 -9.42
CA SER A 509 -0.21 -24.00 -8.57
C SER A 509 -0.51 -23.73 -7.11
N CYS A 510 -0.14 -24.64 -6.22
CA CYS A 510 -0.51 -24.51 -4.81
C CYS A 510 0.34 -23.51 -4.02
N CYS A 511 1.55 -23.21 -4.50
CA CYS A 511 2.44 -22.25 -3.87
C CYS A 511 1.80 -20.87 -3.78
N VAL A 512 1.89 -20.27 -2.61
CA VAL A 512 1.36 -18.93 -2.35
C VAL A 512 2.46 -17.92 -2.64
N HIS A 513 2.18 -16.96 -3.52
CA HIS A 513 3.06 -15.86 -3.92
C HIS A 513 2.23 -14.58 -4.02
N GLY A 514 2.86 -13.43 -3.85
CA GLY A 514 2.19 -12.14 -3.87
C GLY A 514 1.25 -11.92 -2.70
N MET A 515 1.47 -12.63 -1.59
CA MET A 515 0.54 -12.71 -0.46
C MET A 515 1.27 -12.87 0.87
N PRO A 516 0.74 -12.32 1.98
CA PRO A 516 1.42 -12.27 3.27
C PRO A 516 1.66 -13.63 3.94
N ASN A 517 1.07 -14.71 3.40
CA ASN A 517 1.32 -16.09 3.84
C ASN A 517 2.34 -16.84 2.96
N PHE A 518 3.00 -16.18 2.00
CA PHE A 518 4.17 -16.67 1.26
C PHE A 518 5.25 -17.25 2.19
N PRO A 519 5.78 -16.53 3.20
CA PRO A 519 6.87 -17.05 4.02
C PRO A 519 6.44 -18.27 4.86
N HIS A 520 5.17 -18.29 5.29
CA HIS A 520 4.59 -19.41 6.03
C HIS A 520 4.51 -20.68 5.20
N TRP A 521 4.04 -20.56 3.96
CA TRP A 521 3.94 -21.67 3.01
C TRP A 521 5.30 -22.29 2.75
N HIS A 522 6.29 -21.45 2.42
CA HIS A 522 7.64 -21.91 2.10
C HIS A 522 8.38 -22.47 3.32
N ARG A 523 8.14 -21.95 4.53
CA ARG A 523 8.66 -22.54 5.78
C ARG A 523 8.22 -23.99 5.96
N LEU A 524 6.93 -24.29 5.79
CA LEU A 524 6.43 -25.68 5.84
C LEU A 524 6.99 -26.52 4.71
N TYR A 525 7.18 -25.92 3.54
CA TYR A 525 7.70 -26.63 2.40
C TYR A 525 9.13 -27.13 2.62
N VAL A 526 10.00 -26.31 3.24
CA VAL A 526 11.35 -26.76 3.64
C VAL A 526 11.28 -27.89 4.67
N ILE A 527 10.34 -27.83 5.62
CA ILE A 527 10.13 -28.91 6.61
C ILE A 527 9.73 -30.22 5.93
N GLN A 528 8.95 -30.15 4.85
CA GLN A 528 8.52 -31.32 4.11
C GLN A 528 9.73 -32.13 3.59
N LEU A 529 10.73 -31.46 3.00
CA LEU A 529 11.98 -32.12 2.59
C LEU A 529 12.83 -32.50 3.81
N GLU A 530 12.91 -31.65 4.84
CA GLU A 530 13.69 -31.93 6.04
C GLU A 530 13.25 -33.23 6.73
N ASP A 531 11.94 -33.45 6.85
CA ASP A 531 11.37 -34.68 7.40
C ASP A 531 11.70 -35.89 6.52
N ALA A 532 11.65 -35.75 5.19
CA ALA A 532 12.02 -36.82 4.26
C ALA A 532 13.51 -37.20 4.37
N LEU A 533 14.41 -36.22 4.46
CA LEU A 533 15.84 -36.45 4.67
C LEU A 533 16.12 -37.10 6.03
N ARG A 534 15.38 -36.69 7.08
CA ARG A 534 15.54 -37.23 8.44
C ARG A 534 15.18 -38.72 8.50
N ILE A 535 14.16 -39.17 7.77
CA ILE A 535 13.78 -40.59 7.68
C ILE A 535 14.95 -41.43 7.13
N GLU A 536 15.75 -40.88 6.22
CA GLU A 536 16.93 -41.55 5.66
C GLU A 536 18.20 -41.36 6.50
N GLY A 537 18.05 -40.95 7.77
CA GLY A 537 19.14 -40.89 8.75
C GLY A 537 19.92 -39.57 8.77
N GLN A 538 19.41 -38.52 8.12
CA GLN A 538 20.05 -37.21 8.21
C GLN A 538 19.87 -36.58 9.61
N SER A 539 20.97 -36.10 10.20
CA SER A 539 21.00 -35.56 11.57
C SER A 539 20.88 -34.04 11.66
N ILE A 540 21.23 -33.32 10.58
CA ILE A 540 21.08 -31.86 10.50
C ILE A 540 19.78 -31.49 9.77
N GLY A 541 19.28 -30.27 9.98
CA GLY A 541 18.21 -29.71 9.15
C GLY A 541 18.70 -29.39 7.74
N VAL A 542 17.79 -28.96 6.85
CA VAL A 542 18.18 -28.51 5.51
C VAL A 542 19.12 -27.31 5.64
N PRO A 543 20.38 -27.37 5.17
CA PRO A 543 21.32 -26.27 5.30
C PRO A 543 20.87 -25.08 4.47
N TYR A 544 21.31 -23.88 4.85
CA TYR A 544 20.99 -22.66 4.13
C TYR A 544 22.18 -22.19 3.30
N TRP A 545 21.89 -21.62 2.14
CA TRP A 545 22.89 -20.97 1.29
C TRP A 545 22.75 -19.44 1.40
N ASP A 546 23.70 -18.82 2.09
CA ASP A 546 23.76 -17.36 2.18
C ASP A 546 24.29 -16.77 0.87
N TRP A 547 23.37 -16.34 0.02
CA TRP A 547 23.63 -15.73 -1.27
C TRP A 547 23.87 -14.21 -1.22
N THR A 548 23.85 -13.60 -0.03
CA THR A 548 24.06 -12.15 0.12
C THR A 548 25.54 -11.78 0.11
N LYS A 549 26.43 -12.78 0.27
CA LYS A 549 27.88 -12.62 0.25
C LYS A 549 28.37 -12.07 -1.11
N PRO A 550 29.30 -11.10 -1.15
CA PRO A 550 29.92 -10.66 -2.40
C PRO A 550 30.62 -11.81 -3.14
N GLY A 551 30.47 -11.87 -4.46
CA GLY A 551 31.10 -12.93 -5.27
C GLY A 551 30.51 -14.31 -5.03
N THR A 552 29.25 -14.40 -4.59
CA THR A 552 28.56 -15.66 -4.33
C THR A 552 28.58 -16.57 -5.56
N LEU A 553 28.84 -17.85 -5.34
CA LEU A 553 28.76 -18.92 -6.34
C LEU A 553 27.71 -19.95 -5.92
N ILE A 554 27.27 -20.79 -6.86
CA ILE A 554 26.54 -22.02 -6.52
C ILE A 554 27.37 -22.82 -5.50
N PRO A 555 26.79 -23.26 -4.37
CA PRO A 555 27.51 -24.00 -3.34
C PRO A 555 28.15 -25.26 -3.91
N GLU A 556 29.32 -25.66 -3.39
CA GLU A 556 30.03 -26.85 -3.87
C GLU A 556 29.15 -28.12 -3.82
N VAL A 557 28.30 -28.22 -2.80
CA VAL A 557 27.30 -29.28 -2.65
C VAL A 557 26.43 -29.44 -3.89
N ALA A 558 26.08 -28.35 -4.59
CA ALA A 558 25.17 -28.33 -5.73
C ALA A 558 25.82 -28.00 -7.08
N ARG A 559 27.11 -27.61 -7.10
CA ARG A 559 27.79 -27.06 -8.28
C ARG A 559 28.18 -28.11 -9.32
N ASN A 560 28.77 -29.21 -8.88
CA ASN A 560 29.37 -30.20 -9.77
C ASN A 560 28.39 -31.35 -10.07
N LYS A 561 28.37 -31.84 -11.31
CA LYS A 561 27.52 -32.96 -11.74
C LYS A 561 27.82 -34.27 -11.00
N THR A 562 29.06 -34.47 -10.57
CA THR A 562 29.50 -35.65 -9.84
C THR A 562 30.27 -35.27 -8.59
N TYR A 563 30.30 -36.18 -7.61
CA TYR A 563 31.14 -36.07 -6.42
C TYR A 563 31.88 -37.40 -6.18
N PHE A 564 32.98 -37.34 -5.44
CA PHE A 564 33.74 -38.53 -5.06
C PHE A 564 33.19 -39.10 -3.74
N ASP A 565 32.72 -40.35 -3.74
CA ASP A 565 32.27 -41.03 -2.52
C ASP A 565 33.48 -41.65 -1.80
N PRO A 566 33.86 -41.15 -0.61
CA PRO A 566 35.05 -41.63 0.08
C PRO A 566 34.93 -43.08 0.55
N LYS A 567 33.72 -43.63 0.71
CA LYS A 567 33.51 -45.00 1.18
C LYS A 567 33.68 -46.02 0.08
N THR A 568 33.21 -45.71 -1.14
CA THR A 568 33.30 -46.63 -2.29
C THR A 568 34.50 -46.31 -3.19
N SER A 569 35.16 -45.16 -3.00
CA SER A 569 36.25 -44.66 -3.84
C SER A 569 35.87 -44.51 -5.32
N THR A 570 34.62 -44.12 -5.60
CA THR A 570 34.07 -43.98 -6.96
C THR A 570 33.39 -42.64 -7.16
N ALA A 571 33.43 -42.11 -8.38
CA ALA A 571 32.61 -40.95 -8.76
C ALA A 571 31.12 -41.35 -8.84
N ARG A 572 30.25 -40.54 -8.22
CA ARG A 572 28.79 -40.73 -8.20
C ARG A 572 28.09 -39.47 -8.69
N SER A 573 26.88 -39.63 -9.23
CA SER A 573 26.04 -38.48 -9.59
C SER A 573 25.74 -37.65 -8.35
N ASN A 574 25.84 -36.33 -8.46
CA ASN A 574 25.53 -35.43 -7.36
C ASN A 574 24.02 -35.16 -7.31
N PRO A 575 23.30 -35.61 -6.26
CA PRO A 575 21.85 -35.46 -6.19
C PRO A 575 21.39 -34.02 -5.95
N PHE A 576 22.30 -33.08 -5.70
CA PHE A 576 22.00 -31.65 -5.62
C PHE A 576 22.30 -30.89 -6.91
N PHE A 577 22.81 -31.53 -7.96
CA PHE A 577 23.11 -30.86 -9.22
C PHE A 577 21.85 -30.62 -10.06
N ASP A 578 21.01 -31.64 -10.17
CA ASP A 578 19.74 -31.64 -10.89
C ASP A 578 18.81 -32.73 -10.31
N ALA A 579 17.53 -32.72 -10.72
CA ALA A 579 16.61 -33.81 -10.45
C ALA A 579 15.68 -34.05 -11.65
N GLU A 580 15.05 -35.21 -11.69
CA GLU A 580 14.07 -35.56 -12.73
C GLU A 580 12.76 -34.78 -12.57
N ILE A 581 12.03 -34.61 -13.67
CA ILE A 581 10.66 -34.07 -13.69
C ILE A 581 9.75 -35.16 -14.26
N GLN A 582 9.38 -36.11 -13.40
CA GLN A 582 8.84 -37.40 -13.84
C GLN A 582 7.46 -37.30 -14.50
N PHE A 583 6.64 -36.33 -14.09
CA PHE A 583 5.30 -36.15 -14.65
C PHE A 583 5.31 -35.70 -16.13
N LEU A 584 6.41 -35.08 -16.59
CA LEU A 584 6.60 -34.74 -18.00
C LEU A 584 7.16 -35.94 -18.76
N ASN A 585 8.32 -36.43 -18.33
CA ASN A 585 9.03 -37.59 -18.88
C ASN A 585 10.20 -37.96 -17.95
N MET A 586 10.48 -39.26 -17.77
CA MET A 586 11.62 -39.75 -16.97
C MET A 586 13.00 -39.25 -17.44
N SER A 587 13.13 -38.81 -18.71
CA SER A 587 14.38 -38.23 -19.21
C SER A 587 14.50 -36.71 -19.00
N MET A 588 13.43 -36.04 -18.58
CA MET A 588 13.45 -34.60 -18.34
C MET A 588 14.06 -34.31 -16.97
N ARG A 589 15.02 -33.38 -16.91
CA ARG A 589 15.69 -32.99 -15.67
C ARG A 589 15.70 -31.47 -15.53
N SER A 590 15.73 -30.99 -14.30
CA SER A 590 15.95 -29.59 -14.02
C SER A 590 17.32 -29.15 -14.54
N SER A 591 17.43 -27.92 -15.04
CA SER A 591 18.70 -27.35 -15.48
C SER A 591 18.87 -25.92 -14.96
N ARG A 592 20.11 -25.47 -14.83
CA ARG A 592 20.45 -24.12 -14.38
C ARG A 592 21.24 -23.40 -15.46
N ASP A 593 20.86 -22.17 -15.75
CA ASP A 593 21.59 -21.23 -16.60
C ASP A 593 22.00 -20.04 -15.74
N VAL A 594 23.08 -20.21 -14.96
CA VAL A 594 23.46 -19.26 -13.92
C VAL A 594 23.95 -17.96 -14.55
N LEU A 595 23.25 -16.86 -14.28
CA LEU A 595 23.58 -15.54 -14.80
C LEU A 595 24.79 -14.95 -14.07
N GLU A 596 25.64 -14.22 -14.81
CA GLU A 596 26.90 -13.65 -14.30
C GLU A 596 26.70 -12.75 -13.08
N ASP A 597 25.57 -12.04 -13.01
CA ASP A 597 25.25 -11.12 -11.92
C ASP A 597 25.12 -11.80 -10.55
N LEU A 598 24.97 -13.13 -10.46
CA LEU A 598 25.04 -13.85 -9.18
C LEU A 598 26.41 -13.65 -8.50
N THR A 599 27.46 -13.54 -9.31
CA THR A 599 28.85 -13.44 -8.86
C THR A 599 29.31 -11.99 -8.65
N GLN A 600 28.35 -11.04 -8.54
CA GLN A 600 28.64 -9.63 -8.40
C GLN A 600 29.56 -9.37 -7.19
N VAL A 601 30.65 -8.64 -7.45
CA VAL A 601 31.51 -8.05 -6.42
C VAL A 601 31.40 -6.54 -6.55
N PRO A 602 31.10 -5.80 -5.46
CA PRO A 602 31.10 -4.34 -5.49
C PRO A 602 32.50 -3.81 -5.89
N GLN A 603 32.55 -2.88 -6.86
CA GLN A 603 33.83 -2.30 -7.35
C GLN A 603 34.50 -1.36 -6.32
N LEU A 604 33.76 -0.92 -5.29
CA LEU A 604 34.15 0.01 -4.22
C LEU A 604 33.63 -0.51 -2.87
N THR A 605 33.82 0.23 -1.78
CA THR A 605 33.08 -0.03 -0.52
C THR A 605 31.57 0.09 -0.78
N GLY A 606 30.82 -1.00 -0.56
CA GLY A 606 29.38 -1.04 -0.80
C GLY A 606 28.82 -2.46 -0.75
N ASN A 607 27.51 -2.56 -0.90
CA ASN A 607 26.76 -3.81 -0.89
C ASN A 607 26.52 -4.32 -2.33
N THR A 608 26.19 -5.61 -2.45
CA THR A 608 25.62 -6.20 -3.67
C THR A 608 24.13 -5.87 -3.79
N GLU A 609 23.56 -6.03 -4.98
CA GLU A 609 22.10 -5.87 -5.18
C GLU A 609 21.29 -6.78 -4.24
N LEU A 610 21.75 -8.03 -4.09
CA LEU A 610 21.13 -9.03 -3.22
C LEU A 610 21.16 -8.61 -1.73
N MET A 611 22.29 -8.06 -1.27
CA MET A 611 22.41 -7.54 0.10
C MET A 611 21.50 -6.34 0.32
N ASP A 612 21.49 -5.36 -0.60
CA ASP A 612 20.65 -4.17 -0.48
C ASP A 612 19.15 -4.51 -0.48
N ALA A 613 18.73 -5.47 -1.32
CA ALA A 613 17.34 -5.94 -1.34
C ALA A 613 16.91 -6.57 -0.01
N VAL A 614 17.77 -7.40 0.61
CA VAL A 614 17.45 -8.02 1.91
C VAL A 614 17.49 -6.99 3.04
N LEU A 615 18.45 -6.07 3.05
CA LEU A 615 18.51 -5.00 4.05
C LEU A 615 17.29 -4.07 3.96
N LEU A 616 16.79 -3.80 2.75
CA LEU A 616 15.56 -3.05 2.53
C LEU A 616 14.32 -3.78 3.10
N ALA A 617 14.28 -5.11 3.04
CA ALA A 617 13.25 -5.88 3.72
C ALA A 617 13.41 -5.79 5.25
N LEU A 618 14.63 -6.00 5.76
CA LEU A 618 14.90 -6.05 7.20
C LEU A 618 14.67 -4.72 7.95
N GLU A 619 14.70 -3.57 7.25
CA GLU A 619 14.36 -2.28 7.85
C GLU A 619 12.85 -2.04 8.02
N GLN A 620 11.98 -2.84 7.40
CA GLN A 620 10.53 -2.60 7.47
C GLN A 620 9.98 -3.01 8.84
N ASP A 621 9.12 -2.16 9.40
CA ASP A 621 8.50 -2.37 10.71
C ASP A 621 7.20 -3.17 10.66
N ASN A 622 6.51 -3.13 9.52
CA ASN A 622 5.24 -3.84 9.31
C ASN A 622 5.51 -5.15 8.57
N PHE A 623 4.82 -6.22 8.98
CA PHE A 623 4.99 -7.54 8.37
C PHE A 623 4.74 -7.55 6.85
N CYS A 624 3.68 -6.90 6.37
CA CYS A 624 3.36 -6.92 4.95
C CYS A 624 4.30 -6.01 4.13
N ASP A 625 4.77 -4.91 4.72
CA ASP A 625 5.82 -4.09 4.07
C ASP A 625 7.13 -4.89 3.96
N PHE A 626 7.51 -5.64 4.99
CA PHE A 626 8.63 -6.58 4.98
C PHE A 626 8.44 -7.65 3.89
N GLU A 627 7.29 -8.32 3.89
CA GLU A 627 7.00 -9.48 3.04
C GLU A 627 7.10 -9.14 1.54
N ILE A 628 6.61 -7.97 1.12
CA ILE A 628 6.71 -7.54 -0.29
C ILE A 628 8.16 -7.36 -0.72
N GLN A 629 8.99 -6.67 0.07
CA GLN A 629 10.41 -6.50 -0.28
C GLN A 629 11.14 -7.84 -0.23
N PHE A 630 10.77 -8.68 0.75
CA PHE A 630 11.36 -9.97 1.01
C PHE A 630 11.09 -10.99 -0.11
N GLU A 631 9.84 -11.13 -0.56
CA GLU A 631 9.46 -12.04 -1.65
C GLU A 631 10.15 -11.61 -2.97
N VAL A 632 10.16 -10.30 -3.26
CA VAL A 632 10.80 -9.79 -4.48
C VAL A 632 12.33 -9.94 -4.43
N ALA A 633 12.96 -9.76 -3.27
CA ALA A 633 14.39 -10.04 -3.08
C ALA A 633 14.70 -11.53 -3.30
N HIS A 634 13.84 -12.42 -2.79
CA HIS A 634 13.92 -13.87 -3.02
C HIS A 634 13.86 -14.21 -4.52
N ASN A 635 12.97 -13.56 -5.28
CA ASN A 635 12.78 -13.83 -6.71
C ASN A 635 14.04 -13.56 -7.55
N LEU A 636 14.94 -12.69 -7.08
CA LEU A 636 16.23 -12.46 -7.75
C LEU A 636 17.03 -13.76 -7.88
N ILE A 637 17.06 -14.59 -6.84
CA ILE A 637 17.82 -15.85 -6.89
C ILE A 637 17.18 -16.87 -7.83
N HIS A 638 15.84 -16.91 -7.86
CA HIS A 638 15.12 -17.73 -8.82
C HIS A 638 15.55 -17.44 -10.26
N GLY A 639 15.57 -16.16 -10.66
CA GLY A 639 16.00 -15.78 -12.00
C GLY A 639 17.51 -15.86 -12.22
N LEU A 640 18.34 -15.49 -11.25
CA LEU A 640 19.80 -15.54 -11.38
C LEU A 640 20.35 -16.97 -11.48
N VAL A 641 19.73 -17.93 -10.80
CA VAL A 641 20.16 -19.35 -10.86
C VAL A 641 19.52 -20.08 -12.04
N GLY A 642 18.25 -19.77 -12.36
CA GLY A 642 17.53 -20.44 -13.43
C GLY A 642 17.88 -19.95 -14.84
N GLY A 643 18.09 -18.63 -14.99
CA GLY A 643 18.36 -17.97 -16.26
C GLY A 643 17.36 -18.37 -17.35
N ASN A 644 17.88 -18.66 -18.54
CA ASN A 644 17.05 -18.92 -19.72
C ASN A 644 16.60 -20.39 -19.82
N SER A 645 16.92 -21.23 -18.83
CA SER A 645 16.49 -22.63 -18.80
C SER A 645 14.98 -22.75 -18.52
N SER A 646 14.25 -23.44 -19.40
CA SER A 646 12.78 -23.59 -19.29
C SER A 646 12.30 -24.48 -18.13
N TYR A 647 13.15 -25.36 -17.61
CA TYR A 647 12.84 -26.27 -16.51
C TYR A 647 13.79 -25.99 -15.33
N SER A 648 13.64 -24.81 -14.74
CA SER A 648 14.65 -24.29 -13.81
C SER A 648 14.04 -23.46 -12.68
N MET A 649 14.94 -22.96 -11.81
CA MET A 649 14.64 -21.97 -10.79
C MET A 649 13.93 -20.71 -11.32
N SER A 650 14.07 -20.34 -12.60
CA SER A 650 13.44 -19.13 -13.15
C SER A 650 11.97 -19.30 -13.48
N THR A 651 11.43 -20.52 -13.37
CA THR A 651 10.03 -20.84 -13.70
C THR A 651 9.27 -21.34 -12.48
N LEU A 652 8.12 -20.74 -12.15
CA LEU A 652 7.33 -21.14 -10.98
C LEU A 652 6.89 -22.61 -11.04
N ALA A 653 6.56 -23.08 -12.24
CA ALA A 653 6.10 -24.44 -12.50
C ALA A 653 7.14 -25.50 -12.09
N TYR A 654 8.43 -25.24 -12.32
CA TYR A 654 9.49 -26.25 -12.23
C TYR A 654 10.58 -25.96 -11.20
N SER A 655 10.61 -24.76 -10.60
CA SER A 655 11.68 -24.34 -9.68
C SER A 655 11.92 -25.31 -8.54
N ALA A 656 10.85 -25.85 -7.96
CA ALA A 656 10.87 -26.79 -6.85
C ALA A 656 11.48 -28.17 -7.18
N PHE A 657 11.60 -28.53 -8.47
CA PHE A 657 12.28 -29.76 -8.87
C PHE A 657 13.80 -29.63 -8.73
N ASP A 658 14.35 -28.42 -8.82
CA ASP A 658 15.77 -28.22 -8.62
C ASP A 658 16.13 -28.32 -7.11
N PRO A 659 17.03 -29.24 -6.69
CA PRO A 659 17.39 -29.41 -5.28
C PRO A 659 17.94 -28.15 -4.59
N ILE A 660 18.52 -27.20 -5.35
CA ILE A 660 19.03 -25.94 -4.78
C ILE A 660 17.90 -25.07 -4.23
N PHE A 661 16.67 -25.27 -4.70
CA PHE A 661 15.47 -24.60 -4.21
C PHE A 661 15.40 -24.65 -2.68
N PHE A 662 15.65 -25.81 -2.09
CA PHE A 662 15.52 -26.01 -0.64
C PHE A 662 16.66 -25.37 0.15
N LEU A 663 17.86 -25.28 -0.43
CA LEU A 663 18.99 -24.56 0.17
C LEU A 663 18.74 -23.05 0.17
N HIS A 664 18.19 -22.55 -0.95
CA HIS A 664 17.74 -21.17 -1.08
C HIS A 664 16.63 -20.83 -0.08
N HIS A 665 15.58 -21.65 -0.02
CA HIS A 665 14.43 -21.41 0.86
C HIS A 665 14.74 -21.61 2.35
N SER A 666 15.74 -22.43 2.69
CA SER A 666 16.27 -22.49 4.05
C SER A 666 16.90 -21.15 4.47
N PHE A 667 17.55 -20.43 3.54
CA PHE A 667 18.08 -19.09 3.82
C PHE A 667 17.00 -18.01 3.83
N VAL A 668 16.01 -18.10 2.94
CA VAL A 668 14.80 -17.24 2.94
C VAL A 668 14.12 -17.34 4.31
N ASP A 669 13.91 -18.55 4.80
CA ASP A 669 13.33 -18.77 6.12
C ASP A 669 14.22 -18.28 7.28
N LYS A 670 15.56 -18.31 7.13
CA LYS A 670 16.49 -17.67 8.07
C LYS A 670 16.28 -16.16 8.12
N ILE A 671 16.19 -15.49 6.96
CA ILE A 671 15.97 -14.03 6.89
C ILE A 671 14.67 -13.65 7.62
N TRP A 672 13.59 -14.41 7.44
CA TRP A 672 12.34 -14.16 8.19
C TRP A 672 12.54 -14.34 9.70
N SER A 673 13.34 -15.31 10.13
CA SER A 673 13.67 -15.51 11.55
C SER A 673 14.54 -14.37 12.12
N VAL A 674 15.45 -13.82 11.31
CA VAL A 674 16.22 -12.60 11.63
C VAL A 674 15.27 -11.40 11.79
N TRP A 675 14.39 -11.16 10.82
CA TRP A 675 13.40 -10.08 10.88
C TRP A 675 12.51 -10.20 12.12
N THR A 676 11.99 -11.40 12.40
CA THR A 676 11.17 -11.66 13.60
C THR A 676 11.93 -11.30 14.88
N SER A 677 13.22 -11.60 14.95
CA SER A 677 14.07 -11.28 16.10
C SER A 677 14.37 -9.78 16.20
N LEU A 678 14.58 -9.10 15.08
CA LEU A 678 14.68 -7.64 15.02
C LEU A 678 13.40 -6.97 15.52
N GLN A 679 12.22 -7.47 15.14
CA GLN A 679 10.94 -6.94 15.63
C GLN A 679 10.80 -7.09 17.15
N GLN A 680 11.21 -8.24 17.71
CA GLN A 680 11.25 -8.43 19.15
C GLN A 680 12.21 -7.46 19.84
N LEU A 681 13.40 -7.23 19.26
CA LEU A 681 14.38 -6.24 19.74
C LEU A 681 13.81 -4.81 19.68
N ARG A 682 13.06 -4.48 18.63
CA ARG A 682 12.36 -3.21 18.44
C ARG A 682 11.14 -3.04 19.35
N GLY A 683 10.66 -4.11 19.98
CA GLY A 683 9.40 -4.13 20.74
C GLY A 683 8.17 -3.96 19.84
N LYS A 684 8.25 -4.40 18.58
CA LYS A 684 7.18 -4.29 17.59
C LYS A 684 6.53 -5.66 17.32
N PRO A 685 5.25 -5.68 16.89
CA PRO A 685 4.62 -6.91 16.44
C PRO A 685 5.38 -7.54 15.25
N TYR A 686 5.40 -8.87 15.20
CA TYR A 686 6.03 -9.66 14.14
C TYR A 686 5.05 -10.58 13.41
N LYS A 687 3.80 -10.67 13.88
CA LYS A 687 2.76 -11.43 13.16
C LYS A 687 2.19 -10.63 12.01
N ALA A 688 1.54 -11.34 11.07
CA ALA A 688 0.93 -10.75 9.88
C ALA A 688 -0.42 -10.10 10.20
N HIS A 689 -0.44 -9.22 11.19
CA HIS A 689 -1.63 -8.49 11.64
C HIS A 689 -2.23 -7.62 10.53
N CYS A 690 -1.40 -7.17 9.58
CA CYS A 690 -1.82 -6.47 8.37
C CYS A 690 -2.79 -7.27 7.45
N ALA A 691 -2.86 -8.59 7.59
CA ALA A 691 -3.65 -9.48 6.74
C ALA A 691 -4.06 -10.76 7.49
N GLN A 692 -4.68 -10.58 8.64
CA GLN A 692 -5.07 -11.65 9.57
C GLN A 692 -5.95 -12.74 8.94
N SER A 693 -6.84 -12.42 8.00
CA SER A 693 -7.69 -13.45 7.38
C SER A 693 -6.87 -14.50 6.61
N TYR A 694 -5.72 -14.12 6.04
CA TYR A 694 -4.85 -15.03 5.28
C TYR A 694 -4.13 -16.05 6.17
N ILE A 695 -3.89 -15.73 7.45
CA ILE A 695 -3.16 -16.59 8.37
C ILE A 695 -4.02 -17.65 9.04
N TYR A 696 -5.34 -17.62 8.82
CA TYR A 696 -6.28 -18.65 9.26
C TYR A 696 -6.66 -19.64 8.16
N ASP A 697 -6.41 -19.31 6.90
CA ASP A 697 -6.66 -20.19 5.77
C ASP A 697 -5.64 -21.35 5.76
N PRO A 698 -6.09 -22.61 5.78
CA PRO A 698 -5.17 -23.75 5.71
C PRO A 698 -4.37 -23.74 4.41
N LEU A 699 -3.04 -23.77 4.54
CA LEU A 699 -2.11 -23.77 3.43
C LEU A 699 -2.22 -25.10 2.67
N LYS A 700 -2.49 -24.99 1.37
CA LYS A 700 -2.58 -26.13 0.45
C LYS A 700 -1.24 -26.30 -0.26
N PRO A 701 -0.76 -27.52 -0.54
CA PRO A 701 -1.46 -28.78 -0.35
C PRO A 701 -1.25 -29.43 1.03
N PHE A 702 -0.58 -28.76 1.98
CA PHE A 702 -0.32 -29.32 3.32
C PHE A 702 -1.60 -29.74 4.06
N ALA A 703 -2.68 -28.97 3.88
CA ALA A 703 -4.00 -29.25 4.44
C ALA A 703 -4.76 -30.40 3.73
N PHE A 704 -4.27 -30.94 2.61
CA PHE A 704 -4.94 -32.06 1.95
C PHE A 704 -4.76 -33.34 2.75
N SER A 705 -5.84 -34.10 2.93
CA SER A 705 -5.78 -35.40 3.57
C SER A 705 -4.97 -36.41 2.75
N PRO A 706 -4.48 -37.50 3.37
CA PRO A 706 -3.90 -38.62 2.65
C PRO A 706 -4.83 -39.10 1.50
N PRO A 707 -4.29 -39.47 0.33
CA PRO A 707 -2.87 -39.70 0.05
C PRO A 707 -2.06 -38.46 -0.37
N TYR A 708 -2.67 -37.27 -0.48
CA TYR A 708 -2.03 -36.10 -1.10
C TYR A 708 -0.95 -35.45 -0.22
N ASN A 709 -1.17 -35.34 1.09
CA ASN A 709 -0.11 -35.04 2.05
C ASN A 709 -0.23 -36.01 3.23
N PRO A 710 0.64 -37.04 3.30
CA PRO A 710 0.64 -37.93 4.44
C PRO A 710 1.44 -37.37 5.65
N ASN A 711 2.11 -36.22 5.56
CA ASN A 711 3.03 -35.76 6.61
C ASN A 711 2.21 -35.11 7.72
N GLU A 712 2.05 -35.83 8.83
CA GLU A 712 1.24 -35.39 9.97
C GLU A 712 1.74 -34.07 10.57
N ARG A 713 3.06 -33.81 10.54
CA ARG A 713 3.64 -32.58 11.08
C ARG A 713 3.25 -31.36 10.25
N THR A 714 3.46 -31.41 8.94
CA THR A 714 3.11 -30.28 8.05
C THR A 714 1.61 -30.14 7.87
N SER A 715 0.86 -31.25 7.94
CA SER A 715 -0.60 -31.24 7.94
C SER A 715 -1.18 -30.60 9.21
N ALA A 716 -0.68 -30.97 10.39
CA ALA A 716 -1.11 -30.36 11.66
C ALA A 716 -0.72 -28.86 11.76
N ALA A 717 0.38 -28.48 11.13
CA ALA A 717 0.86 -27.10 11.09
C ALA A 717 0.31 -26.30 9.89
N SER A 718 -0.61 -26.83 9.09
CA SER A 718 -1.05 -26.21 7.83
C SER A 718 -1.73 -24.85 8.01
N VAL A 719 -2.21 -24.51 9.21
CA VAL A 719 -2.76 -23.18 9.51
C VAL A 719 -1.62 -22.23 9.93
N PRO A 720 -1.42 -21.10 9.23
CA PRO A 720 -0.26 -20.23 9.45
C PRO A 720 -0.03 -19.71 10.87
N THR A 721 -1.07 -19.59 11.69
CA THR A 721 -0.92 -19.22 13.11
C THR A 721 0.02 -20.14 13.89
N ASN A 722 0.19 -21.39 13.47
CA ASN A 722 1.04 -22.37 14.15
C ASN A 722 2.52 -22.34 13.69
N ILE A 723 2.87 -21.46 12.74
CA ILE A 723 4.14 -21.52 11.98
C ILE A 723 5.18 -20.51 12.48
N TYR A 724 4.76 -19.43 13.15
CA TYR A 724 5.65 -18.37 13.65
C TYR A 724 6.74 -18.90 14.60
N ASP A 725 6.33 -19.69 15.60
CA ASP A 725 7.21 -20.29 16.61
C ASP A 725 7.88 -21.56 16.09
N HIS A 726 8.86 -21.39 15.20
CA HIS A 726 9.52 -22.50 14.52
C HIS A 726 10.28 -23.44 15.47
N GLU A 727 10.85 -22.96 16.58
CA GLU A 727 11.55 -23.86 17.51
C GLU A 727 10.59 -24.80 18.26
N VAL A 728 9.49 -24.25 18.76
CA VAL A 728 8.55 -24.97 19.62
C VAL A 728 7.57 -25.81 18.81
N ASN A 729 6.93 -25.20 17.81
CA ASN A 729 5.89 -25.86 17.02
C ASN A 729 6.48 -26.67 15.88
N LEU A 730 7.59 -26.21 15.30
CA LEU A 730 8.20 -26.82 14.13
C LEU A 730 9.56 -27.44 14.40
N GLY A 731 10.07 -27.44 15.64
CA GLY A 731 11.20 -28.27 16.08
C GLY A 731 12.52 -28.11 15.31
N TYR A 732 12.83 -26.94 14.75
CA TYR A 732 14.13 -26.64 14.16
C TYR A 732 14.65 -25.28 14.63
N LYS A 733 15.97 -25.06 14.49
CA LYS A 733 16.68 -23.79 14.79
C LYS A 733 17.75 -23.52 13.74
N TYR A 734 18.30 -22.31 13.74
CA TYR A 734 19.50 -21.95 13.00
C TYR A 734 20.74 -22.02 13.90
N ASP A 735 21.90 -22.30 13.33
CA ASP A 735 23.19 -22.25 14.03
C ASP A 735 23.53 -20.85 14.53
N THR A 736 23.15 -19.82 13.77
CA THR A 736 23.21 -18.41 14.18
C THR A 736 22.09 -17.60 13.52
N LEU A 737 21.67 -16.51 14.19
CA LEU A 737 20.83 -15.47 13.62
C LEU A 737 21.62 -14.22 13.20
N ASP A 738 22.95 -14.26 13.32
CA ASP A 738 23.82 -13.22 12.77
C ASP A 738 23.57 -13.10 11.26
N PHE A 739 23.64 -11.87 10.77
CA PHE A 739 23.40 -11.55 9.37
C PHE A 739 24.51 -10.65 8.86
N ALA A 740 25.11 -11.02 7.73
CA ALA A 740 26.25 -10.32 7.16
C ALA A 740 27.44 -10.12 8.14
N GLY A 741 27.62 -11.05 9.08
CA GLY A 741 28.66 -10.98 10.12
C GLY A 741 28.35 -10.02 11.28
N MET A 742 27.14 -9.46 11.33
CA MET A 742 26.65 -8.62 12.43
C MET A 742 25.71 -9.42 13.32
N SER A 743 25.83 -9.23 14.63
CA SER A 743 24.79 -9.57 15.61
C SER A 743 23.50 -8.80 15.33
N LEU A 744 22.39 -9.20 15.96
CA LEU A 744 21.10 -8.54 15.78
C LEU A 744 21.14 -7.06 16.22
N GLU A 745 21.85 -6.76 17.31
CA GLU A 745 22.04 -5.39 17.81
C GLU A 745 22.89 -4.55 16.85
N GLU A 746 24.00 -5.10 16.35
CA GLU A 746 24.84 -4.42 15.36
C GLU A 746 24.10 -4.17 14.04
N LEU A 747 23.30 -5.14 13.60
CA LEU A 747 22.46 -5.00 12.42
C LEU A 747 21.42 -3.89 12.60
N GLU A 748 20.73 -3.84 13.74
CA GLU A 748 19.76 -2.77 14.03
C GLU A 748 20.43 -1.39 14.04
N ILE A 749 21.63 -1.27 14.63
CA ILE A 749 22.43 -0.03 14.57
C ILE A 749 22.79 0.31 13.12
N TYR A 750 23.20 -0.69 12.33
CA TYR A 750 23.54 -0.51 10.92
C TYR A 750 22.33 0.00 10.12
N LEU A 751 21.16 -0.63 10.27
CA LEU A 751 19.93 -0.24 9.56
C LEU A 751 19.54 1.20 9.91
N ASN A 752 19.56 1.56 11.20
CA ASN A 752 19.23 2.90 11.66
C ASN A 752 20.20 3.97 11.13
N LYS A 753 21.51 3.71 11.19
CA LYS A 753 22.53 4.67 10.80
C LYS A 753 22.69 4.80 9.28
N ASN A 754 22.66 3.68 8.57
CA ASN A 754 23.04 3.64 7.15
C ASN A 754 21.86 3.74 6.19
N LEU A 755 20.65 3.36 6.63
CA LEU A 755 19.45 3.33 5.78
C LEU A 755 18.34 4.23 6.33
N ILE A 756 17.78 3.92 7.50
CA ILE A 756 16.59 4.60 8.04
C ILE A 756 16.89 6.09 8.32
N GLY A 757 18.04 6.41 8.88
CA GLY A 757 18.46 7.77 9.21
C GLY A 757 18.92 8.62 8.02
N LYS A 758 18.84 8.11 6.78
CA LYS A 758 19.26 8.84 5.58
C LYS A 758 18.08 9.15 4.65
N PRO A 759 18.09 10.32 3.97
CA PRO A 759 17.12 10.60 2.92
C PRO A 759 17.30 9.62 1.77
N ARG A 760 16.20 9.08 1.25
CA ARG A 760 16.21 8.11 0.16
C ARG A 760 15.12 8.37 -0.85
N VAL A 761 15.38 8.00 -2.10
CA VAL A 761 14.44 8.07 -3.21
C VAL A 761 14.16 6.66 -3.69
N PHE A 762 12.88 6.32 -3.84
CA PHE A 762 12.43 5.02 -4.29
C PHE A 762 11.59 5.14 -5.55
N VAL A 763 11.63 4.09 -6.36
CA VAL A 763 10.57 3.80 -7.33
C VAL A 763 9.61 2.80 -6.68
N GLY A 764 8.36 3.20 -6.54
CA GLY A 764 7.26 2.39 -6.06
C GLY A 764 6.54 1.69 -7.21
N ILE A 765 6.34 0.38 -7.09
CA ILE A 765 5.71 -0.44 -8.14
C ILE A 765 4.63 -1.33 -7.52
N LEU A 766 3.39 -1.22 -7.99
CA LEU A 766 2.30 -2.09 -7.54
C LEU A 766 2.27 -3.37 -8.38
N LEU A 767 2.99 -4.39 -7.93
CA LEU A 767 3.17 -5.65 -8.68
C LEU A 767 1.95 -6.56 -8.59
N LEU A 768 1.71 -7.28 -9.69
CA LEU A 768 0.67 -8.29 -9.86
C LEU A 768 1.20 -9.47 -10.67
N GLY A 769 0.60 -10.64 -10.48
CA GLY A 769 0.92 -11.84 -11.25
C GLY A 769 0.51 -11.72 -12.71
N ILE A 770 1.46 -11.97 -13.62
CA ILE A 770 1.28 -11.91 -15.09
C ILE A 770 1.31 -13.30 -15.75
N ARG A 771 1.26 -14.37 -14.96
CA ARG A 771 1.31 -15.78 -15.38
C ARG A 771 2.60 -16.20 -16.09
N LYS A 772 3.66 -15.43 -15.88
CA LYS A 772 4.98 -15.62 -16.51
C LYS A 772 6.06 -15.08 -15.59
N SER A 773 7.24 -15.67 -15.67
CA SER A 773 8.43 -15.07 -15.07
C SER A 773 9.06 -14.05 -16.00
N ALA A 774 9.56 -12.96 -15.44
CA ALA A 774 10.14 -11.88 -16.22
C ALA A 774 11.08 -11.02 -15.39
N VAL A 775 12.00 -10.35 -16.08
CA VAL A 775 12.96 -9.40 -15.50
C VAL A 775 12.54 -8.00 -15.89
N ALA A 776 12.32 -7.13 -14.89
CA ALA A 776 12.05 -5.73 -15.10
C ALA A 776 13.26 -4.89 -14.71
N ASN A 777 13.78 -4.09 -15.66
CA ASN A 777 14.85 -3.14 -15.43
C ASN A 777 14.28 -1.74 -15.30
N ILE A 778 14.70 -1.02 -14.26
CA ILE A 778 14.29 0.36 -14.00
C ILE A 778 15.39 1.30 -14.45
N TYR A 779 15.02 2.35 -15.18
CA TYR A 779 15.96 3.35 -15.69
C TYR A 779 15.55 4.76 -15.24
N ILE A 780 16.56 5.57 -14.91
CA ILE A 780 16.43 7.01 -14.70
C ILE A 780 17.00 7.74 -15.90
N THR A 781 16.23 8.69 -16.44
CA THR A 781 16.65 9.51 -17.57
C THR A 781 16.62 10.97 -17.18
N LYS A 782 17.81 11.59 -17.14
CA LYS A 782 17.92 13.05 -17.01
C LYS A 782 17.58 13.71 -18.36
N PRO A 783 16.83 14.83 -18.39
CA PRO A 783 16.52 15.52 -19.64
C PRO A 783 17.79 15.80 -20.47
N GLY A 784 17.75 15.41 -21.75
CA GLY A 784 18.88 15.56 -22.68
C GLY A 784 20.06 14.60 -22.44
N SER A 785 19.92 13.58 -21.60
CA SER A 785 20.94 12.55 -21.32
C SER A 785 20.43 11.15 -21.67
N GLU A 786 21.34 10.20 -21.80
CA GLU A 786 20.99 8.79 -21.96
C GLU A 786 20.38 8.21 -20.67
N LYS A 787 19.53 7.19 -20.82
CA LYS A 787 18.93 6.48 -19.69
C LYS A 787 20.01 5.70 -18.92
N LYS A 788 19.96 5.73 -17.58
CA LYS A 788 20.87 4.99 -16.69
C LYS A 788 20.09 3.95 -15.89
N LYS A 789 20.55 2.70 -15.90
CA LYS A 789 19.93 1.62 -15.13
C LYS A 789 20.05 1.92 -13.63
N ALA A 790 18.92 1.92 -12.94
CA ALA A 790 18.81 2.21 -11.51
C ALA A 790 18.81 0.92 -10.67
N GLY A 791 18.22 -0.13 -11.22
CA GLY A 791 18.13 -1.45 -10.60
C GLY A 791 17.25 -2.36 -11.44
N ARG A 792 16.93 -3.53 -10.88
CA ARG A 792 15.97 -4.46 -11.47
C ARG A 792 15.15 -5.16 -10.38
N LEU A 793 14.11 -5.83 -10.84
CA LEU A 793 13.40 -6.85 -10.08
C LEU A 793 13.11 -8.04 -10.99
N MET A 794 12.81 -9.17 -10.38
CA MET A 794 12.38 -10.37 -11.08
C MET A 794 11.00 -10.75 -10.57
N LEU A 795 10.06 -10.98 -11.49
CA LEU A 795 8.80 -11.64 -11.17
C LEU A 795 8.97 -13.13 -11.44
N LEU A 796 8.60 -13.93 -10.45
CA LEU A 796 8.48 -15.37 -10.58
C LEU A 796 7.02 -15.70 -10.88
N GLY A 797 6.78 -16.42 -11.96
CA GLY A 797 5.43 -16.77 -12.36
C GLY A 797 5.34 -17.97 -13.28
N GLY A 798 4.12 -18.38 -13.58
CA GLY A 798 3.86 -19.48 -14.50
C GLY A 798 2.42 -19.55 -14.99
N PRO A 799 2.14 -20.29 -16.09
CA PRO A 799 0.82 -20.28 -16.72
C PRO A 799 -0.32 -20.70 -15.80
N ALA A 800 -0.03 -21.62 -14.87
CA ALA A 800 -0.97 -22.14 -13.89
C ALA A 800 -0.89 -21.43 -12.53
N GLU A 801 -0.17 -20.30 -12.40
CA GLU A 801 -0.06 -19.61 -11.11
C GLU A 801 -1.43 -19.17 -10.58
N MET A 802 -1.56 -19.17 -9.25
CA MET A 802 -2.70 -18.54 -8.60
C MET A 802 -2.66 -17.03 -8.89
N PRO A 803 -3.76 -16.39 -9.33
CA PRO A 803 -3.79 -14.95 -9.49
C PRO A 803 -3.48 -14.24 -8.17
N TRP A 804 -2.54 -13.30 -8.20
CA TRP A 804 -2.14 -12.52 -7.04
C TRP A 804 -1.88 -11.06 -7.41
N ARG A 805 -1.96 -10.18 -6.42
CA ARG A 805 -1.55 -8.78 -6.51
C ARG A 805 -1.25 -8.28 -5.10
N PHE A 806 -0.13 -7.58 -4.93
CA PHE A 806 0.17 -6.94 -3.65
C PHE A 806 -0.85 -5.83 -3.34
N ASP A 807 -1.07 -5.59 -2.05
CA ASP A 807 -1.91 -4.50 -1.56
C ASP A 807 -1.13 -3.19 -1.36
N ARG A 808 0.20 -3.25 -1.40
CA ARG A 808 1.14 -2.12 -1.25
C ARG A 808 2.24 -2.20 -2.31
N LEU A 809 3.03 -1.13 -2.40
CA LEU A 809 4.12 -1.01 -3.36
C LEU A 809 5.36 -1.81 -2.96
N TYR A 810 5.93 -2.52 -3.93
CA TYR A 810 7.36 -2.84 -3.90
C TYR A 810 8.16 -1.55 -4.06
N ARG A 811 9.26 -1.40 -3.31
CA ARG A 811 10.09 -0.19 -3.33
C ARG A 811 11.48 -0.56 -3.82
N LEU A 812 11.94 0.08 -4.89
CA LEU A 812 13.32 -0.03 -5.34
C LEU A 812 14.07 1.25 -4.98
N ASP A 813 15.12 1.15 -4.17
CA ASP A 813 15.96 2.30 -3.81
C ASP A 813 16.81 2.74 -5.02
N ILE A 814 16.58 3.97 -5.49
CA ILE A 814 17.30 4.58 -6.63
C ILE A 814 18.23 5.72 -6.20
N THR A 815 18.42 5.91 -4.88
CA THR A 815 19.18 7.03 -4.31
C THR A 815 20.60 7.09 -4.86
N LYS A 816 21.26 5.93 -5.01
CA LYS A 816 22.60 5.85 -5.60
C LYS A 816 22.64 6.40 -7.02
N THR A 817 21.70 5.98 -7.87
CA THR A 817 21.63 6.40 -9.27
C THR A 817 21.30 7.89 -9.40
N ILE A 818 20.38 8.40 -8.57
CA ILE A 818 20.06 9.84 -8.49
C ILE A 818 21.32 10.65 -8.15
N ASN A 819 22.06 10.25 -7.13
CA ASN A 819 23.31 10.91 -6.73
C ASN A 819 24.39 10.85 -7.82
N GLU A 820 24.56 9.70 -8.47
CA GLU A 820 25.55 9.53 -9.55
C GLU A 820 25.22 10.36 -10.80
N LEU A 821 23.95 10.69 -11.03
CA LEU A 821 23.51 11.59 -12.10
C LEU A 821 23.60 13.08 -11.70
N GLY A 822 24.01 13.36 -10.46
CA GLY A 822 24.04 14.70 -9.88
C GLY A 822 22.64 15.33 -9.79
N LEU A 823 21.61 14.51 -9.59
CA LEU A 823 20.23 14.92 -9.42
C LEU A 823 19.89 15.02 -7.93
N LYS A 824 19.01 15.95 -7.58
CA LYS A 824 18.25 15.94 -6.33
C LYS A 824 16.99 15.10 -6.47
N TRP A 825 16.38 14.77 -5.34
CA TRP A 825 15.13 14.01 -5.33
C TRP A 825 14.00 14.74 -6.06
N ASP A 826 14.01 16.08 -6.03
CA ASP A 826 13.04 16.98 -6.64
C ASP A 826 13.52 17.63 -7.95
N ASP A 827 14.62 17.15 -8.55
CA ASP A 827 14.96 17.57 -9.92
C ASP A 827 14.02 16.91 -10.94
N SER A 828 13.96 17.45 -12.15
CA SER A 828 13.20 16.83 -13.26
C SER A 828 13.95 15.64 -13.85
N TYR A 829 13.34 14.45 -13.80
CA TYR A 829 13.83 13.23 -14.44
C TYR A 829 12.69 12.24 -14.77
N ASP A 830 12.94 11.41 -15.77
CA ASP A 830 12.04 10.33 -16.13
C ASP A 830 12.43 9.01 -15.49
N VAL A 831 11.41 8.21 -15.19
CA VAL A 831 11.55 6.85 -14.65
C VAL A 831 10.81 5.94 -15.60
N THR A 832 11.51 4.96 -16.13
CA THR A 832 10.95 4.00 -17.10
C THR A 832 11.25 2.59 -16.63
N MET A 833 10.32 1.68 -16.93
CA MET A 833 10.46 0.25 -16.67
C MET A 833 10.46 -0.47 -18.01
N GLU A 834 11.42 -1.35 -18.22
CA GLU A 834 11.47 -2.24 -19.38
C GLU A 834 11.46 -3.68 -18.87
N MET A 835 10.52 -4.48 -19.35
CA MET A 835 10.28 -5.82 -18.82
C MET A 835 10.30 -6.84 -19.95
N ASN A 836 11.05 -7.92 -19.75
CA ASN A 836 11.16 -9.02 -20.71
C ASN A 836 11.11 -10.36 -19.98
N GLU A 837 10.59 -11.39 -20.66
CA GLU A 837 10.81 -12.78 -20.27
C GLU A 837 12.31 -13.11 -20.37
N PHE A 838 12.74 -14.24 -19.79
CA PHE A 838 14.15 -14.63 -19.79
C PHE A 838 14.71 -14.88 -21.20
N ASP A 839 13.86 -15.30 -22.15
CA ASP A 839 14.24 -15.44 -23.56
C ASP A 839 14.35 -14.11 -24.34
N GLY A 840 14.09 -12.98 -23.69
CA GLY A 840 14.12 -11.65 -24.27
C GLY A 840 12.79 -11.18 -24.86
N THR A 841 11.71 -11.98 -24.77
CA THR A 841 10.38 -11.56 -25.24
C THR A 841 9.85 -10.39 -24.41
N PRO A 842 9.48 -9.25 -25.03
CA PRO A 842 8.95 -8.11 -24.29
C PRO A 842 7.62 -8.40 -23.59
N VAL A 843 7.47 -7.86 -22.39
CA VAL A 843 6.23 -7.92 -21.59
C VAL A 843 5.56 -6.56 -21.62
N ASP A 844 4.24 -6.54 -21.83
CA ASP A 844 3.44 -5.32 -21.77
C ASP A 844 3.38 -4.79 -20.33
N ILE A 845 4.05 -3.67 -20.09
CA ILE A 845 4.10 -3.01 -18.79
C ILE A 845 2.84 -2.19 -18.47
N SER A 846 1.97 -1.93 -19.46
CA SER A 846 0.75 -1.12 -19.26
C SER A 846 -0.27 -1.80 -18.34
N VAL A 847 -0.10 -3.09 -18.07
CA VAL A 847 -0.89 -3.84 -17.10
C VAL A 847 -0.62 -3.40 -15.66
N PHE A 848 0.55 -2.81 -15.39
CA PHE A 848 0.90 -2.28 -14.08
C PHE A 848 0.43 -0.82 -13.95
N PRO A 849 -0.02 -0.39 -12.76
CA PRO A 849 -0.27 1.02 -12.49
C PRO A 849 0.97 1.90 -12.72
N LYS A 850 0.76 3.22 -12.83
CA LYS A 850 1.83 4.21 -12.99
C LYS A 850 2.89 4.02 -11.89
N LEU A 851 4.17 4.08 -12.27
CA LEU A 851 5.29 4.05 -11.32
C LEU A 851 5.26 5.32 -10.45
N GLU A 852 5.37 5.14 -9.14
CA GLU A 852 5.46 6.26 -8.20
C GLU A 852 6.93 6.55 -7.87
N VAL A 853 7.28 7.83 -7.79
CA VAL A 853 8.58 8.24 -7.24
C VAL A 853 8.34 8.72 -5.82
N ILE A 854 8.96 8.04 -4.86
CA ILE A 854 8.76 8.30 -3.43
C ILE A 854 10.04 8.89 -2.86
N TYR A 855 9.95 10.07 -2.25
CA TYR A 855 11.02 10.59 -1.39
C TYR A 855 10.69 10.28 0.07
N LYS A 856 11.65 9.67 0.78
CA LYS A 856 11.57 9.41 2.23
C LYS A 856 12.60 10.30 2.93
N ALA A 857 12.12 11.19 3.78
CA ALA A 857 12.95 12.01 4.63
C ALA A 857 13.69 11.15 5.68
N PRO A 858 14.83 11.61 6.23
CA PRO A 858 15.57 10.86 7.23
C PRO A 858 14.71 10.53 8.45
N GLY A 859 14.87 9.32 8.97
CA GLY A 859 14.30 8.91 10.24
C GLY A 859 14.94 9.65 11.42
N ARG A 860 14.23 9.79 12.54
CA ARG A 860 14.84 10.30 13.78
C ARG A 860 15.81 9.26 14.33
N GLU A 861 17.05 9.65 14.61
CA GLU A 861 17.98 8.78 15.34
C GLU A 861 17.33 8.38 16.68
N SER A 862 17.12 7.07 16.84
CA SER A 862 16.63 6.49 18.09
C SER A 862 17.62 6.84 19.19
N SER A 863 17.15 7.57 20.21
CA SER A 863 17.92 7.90 21.42
C SER A 863 18.48 6.68 22.18
N ARG A 864 18.09 5.44 21.82
CA ARG A 864 18.69 4.22 22.36
C ARG A 864 20.05 3.86 21.77
N ALA A 865 20.51 4.53 20.71
CA ALA A 865 21.84 4.30 20.14
C ALA A 865 22.98 4.93 20.97
N ASN A 866 22.66 5.70 22.02
CA ASN A 866 23.62 6.34 22.93
C ASN A 866 23.58 5.78 24.36
N ALA A 867 22.99 4.60 24.58
CA ALA A 867 22.95 3.94 25.88
C ALA A 867 23.86 2.71 25.93
#